data_AF-A0A7V9QJ23-F1
#
_entry.id   AF-A0A7V9QJ23-F1
#
_cell.length_a   1.000
_cell.length_b   1.000
_cell.length_c   1.000
_cell.angle_alpha   90.00
_cell.angle_beta   90.00
_cell.angle_gamma   90.00
#
_symmetry.space_group_name_H-M   'P 1'
#
loop_
_entity.id
_entity.type
_entity.pdbx_description
1 polymer ?
#
loop_
_entity_poly.entity_id
_entity_poly.type
_entity_poly.pdbx_seq_one_letter_code
_entity_poly.pdbx_strand_id
1 'polypeptide(L)'
;MASDERARRGAWLVLAAAIIVRLIAAALVPLAPDETYYWEWSRHLTAGYLDHPPLVAFVIRFGTMLLGASTLGVRLGSVLAGALASVALVRIAGAIGGDRARLRAATIIACMPLAQIGLGLATPDSALLLCWGLALVALAAVARARTEERAATYAWMLFGVALGAALEAKYTALLLALGVVVALVTRRELRCELRTAGPYLAALIALALFAPNLIWNAQHGWASFAFQLAHGLSARRGSPLAHELQLIGGQIALVSPLLLAVLAIPVVHAIRVRDDALRTSFAIIAALTWITFVASALRSAAEPNWQAPAYLSAIVLAAAYDGGARWRHALRSGCGIGAAMTALIYAHAVTPFAPVNIALDPTMAGYGWDDLAAHVDSARHARIAADGATWVAGERYQEASELAFYLPDHPATFTIDVRARRNQYDLWPLLPARAKKGDRLVLVLGLYTLAENDPVIAALKPHFGSVTLREVIPLRRGNNTRAWRRIWVLDSWRGSWPGAELAHSLAVEPKQSVSPRLRAREPVTRLIDACDASAPVANFIASTSTDSHSLGHRMPATLASDLARYLDDNDRRFHDELFDFLRIPSVSARPEFDGDMQRAAEWVSANMRAAGLDTEIMPTGGHPVVLGEWRKAPAGAPTVLIYGHYDVQPAEPLDLWTTPPFEPTIRDGRIYARGSVDDKGQLFAHMKALEAHLQTRGKLPLNVVVLAEGEEEVGSDNLEAYVNAQAKRLACDYVVISDSSMFAPGLPSILSSLRGLAYFQIDLEGPTSDLHSGSYGGAVVNPAMALARILATFFDADGRIAIPGFYDKVREWDPKLRAELAALPFDAKSFQKDVGAPALGGEKGYTILEQLWSRPTCEVNGLLSGYTAEGSKTVLPSKAMAKVSCRLVADQSPSEIEKLMRAHIAKVAPAGVKVEIRMLHGGQPWSAELEGPLYDAAKRALNAAFGRDPVIIGEGGSIPVVSDLQRVLGAPVLLVGFGLPGENAHAPDEWLLDENFTKGMRAMASLWDEIAAGVSKR
;
A
#
# COMPACT_ATOMS: atom_id res chain seq x y z
N MET A 1 43.10 -13.61 -41.14
CA MET A 1 44.05 -12.55 -40.73
C MET A 1 43.49 -11.14 -40.89
N ALA A 2 43.33 -10.57 -42.10
CA ALA A 2 42.85 -9.18 -42.25
C ALA A 2 41.41 -8.93 -41.71
N SER A 3 40.51 -9.92 -41.80
CA SER A 3 39.15 -9.86 -41.25
C SER A 3 39.08 -10.01 -39.73
N ASP A 4 39.97 -10.82 -39.15
CA ASP A 4 40.06 -11.03 -37.69
C ASP A 4 40.70 -9.83 -37.00
N GLU A 5 41.72 -9.24 -37.62
CA GLU A 5 42.32 -8.00 -37.14
C GLU A 5 41.33 -6.83 -37.16
N ARG A 6 40.52 -6.72 -38.22
CA ARG A 6 39.40 -5.75 -38.28
C ARG A 6 38.39 -5.98 -37.16
N ALA A 7 38.02 -7.23 -36.87
CA ALA A 7 37.10 -7.54 -35.78
C ALA A 7 37.69 -7.17 -34.41
N ARG A 8 38.97 -7.45 -34.18
CA ARG A 8 39.69 -7.06 -32.96
C ARG A 8 39.75 -5.55 -32.76
N ARG A 9 40.11 -4.80 -33.80
CA ARG A 9 40.14 -3.33 -33.77
C ARG A 9 38.73 -2.76 -33.57
N GLY A 10 37.73 -3.32 -34.26
CA GLY A 10 36.33 -2.94 -34.13
C GLY A 10 35.79 -3.13 -32.72
N ALA A 11 36.15 -4.22 -32.03
CA ALA A 11 35.73 -4.46 -30.65
C ALA A 11 36.16 -3.34 -29.70
N TRP A 12 37.42 -2.91 -29.80
CA TRP A 12 37.96 -1.83 -28.96
C TRP A 12 37.39 -0.47 -29.34
N LEU A 13 37.14 -0.19 -30.62
CA LEU A 13 36.49 1.04 -31.06
C LEU A 13 35.04 1.15 -30.55
N VAL A 14 34.26 0.07 -30.65
CA VAL A 14 32.89 0.01 -30.12
C VAL A 14 32.89 0.24 -28.61
N LEU A 15 33.81 -0.40 -27.88
CA LEU A 15 33.90 -0.22 -26.44
C LEU A 15 34.34 1.20 -26.05
N ALA A 16 35.31 1.77 -26.76
CA ALA A 16 35.74 3.15 -26.53
C ALA A 16 34.60 4.14 -26.77
N ALA A 17 33.84 3.97 -27.86
CA ALA A 17 32.65 4.79 -28.13
C ALA A 17 31.60 4.67 -27.02
N ALA A 18 31.32 3.46 -26.55
CA ALA A 18 30.40 3.24 -25.44
C ALA A 18 30.87 3.91 -24.14
N ILE A 19 32.18 3.85 -23.83
CA ILE A 19 32.75 4.52 -22.66
C ILE A 19 32.63 6.05 -22.79
N ILE A 20 32.90 6.61 -23.96
CA ILE A 20 32.73 8.05 -24.22
C ILE A 20 31.28 8.46 -24.00
N VAL A 21 30.31 7.71 -24.54
CA VAL A 21 28.88 7.96 -24.31
C VAL A 21 28.54 7.93 -22.82
N ARG A 22 29.06 6.97 -22.06
CA ARG A 22 28.86 6.90 -20.60
C ARG A 22 29.48 8.07 -19.86
N LEU A 23 30.68 8.52 -20.25
CA LEU A 23 31.33 9.70 -19.64
C LEU A 23 30.50 10.97 -19.89
N ILE A 24 30.01 11.14 -21.12
CA ILE A 24 29.13 12.26 -21.47
C ILE A 24 27.84 12.20 -20.64
N ALA A 25 27.18 11.03 -20.59
CA ALA A 25 25.96 10.85 -19.80
C ALA A 25 26.20 11.08 -18.30
N ALA A 26 27.32 10.57 -17.75
CA ALA A 26 27.69 10.73 -16.36
C ALA A 26 27.89 12.19 -15.95
N ALA A 27 28.36 13.03 -16.88
CA ALA A 27 28.52 14.46 -16.67
C ALA A 27 27.21 15.24 -16.82
N LEU A 28 26.37 14.89 -17.80
CA LEU A 28 25.16 15.66 -18.16
C LEU A 28 23.93 15.32 -17.32
N VAL A 29 23.80 14.08 -16.86
CA VAL A 29 22.63 13.65 -16.08
C VAL A 29 22.88 13.96 -14.60
N PRO A 30 21.93 14.55 -13.85
CA PRO A 30 22.05 14.75 -12.41
C PRO A 30 22.25 13.45 -11.65
N LEU A 31 22.76 13.53 -10.41
CA LEU A 31 22.92 12.35 -9.56
C LEU A 31 21.56 11.80 -9.14
N ALA A 32 21.45 10.48 -9.13
CA ALA A 32 20.32 9.81 -8.51
C ALA A 32 20.42 9.92 -6.97
N PRO A 33 19.28 9.82 -6.25
CA PRO A 33 19.27 9.94 -4.78
C PRO A 33 20.30 9.03 -4.10
N ASP A 34 20.35 7.76 -4.50
CA ASP A 34 21.30 6.78 -3.94
C ASP A 34 22.77 7.16 -4.19
N GLU A 35 23.10 7.82 -5.31
CA GLU A 35 24.48 8.23 -5.62
C GLU A 35 24.97 9.32 -4.68
N THR A 36 24.10 10.27 -4.33
CA THR A 36 24.43 11.30 -3.32
C THR A 36 24.59 10.68 -1.93
N TYR A 37 23.78 9.66 -1.61
CA TYR A 37 23.88 8.94 -0.34
C TYR A 37 25.19 8.13 -0.23
N TYR A 38 25.60 7.41 -1.28
CA TYR A 38 26.91 6.75 -1.30
C TYR A 38 28.08 7.74 -1.40
N TRP A 39 27.86 8.93 -1.96
CA TRP A 39 28.85 10.00 -1.87
C TRP A 39 29.02 10.50 -0.44
N GLU A 40 27.96 10.62 0.36
CA GLU A 40 28.07 10.91 1.80
C GLU A 40 28.93 9.86 2.52
N TRP A 41 28.79 8.58 2.17
CA TRP A 41 29.66 7.53 2.72
C TRP A 41 31.13 7.75 2.37
N SER A 42 31.42 8.24 1.15
CA SER A 42 32.78 8.55 0.70
C SER A 42 33.44 9.67 1.51
N ARG A 43 32.65 10.50 2.21
CA ARG A 43 33.13 11.52 3.15
C ARG A 43 33.45 10.92 4.54
N HIS A 44 32.84 9.79 4.86
CA HIS A 44 32.94 9.07 6.13
C HIS A 44 33.42 7.63 5.89
N LEU A 45 34.66 7.48 5.43
CA LEU A 45 35.23 6.16 5.12
C LEU A 45 35.32 5.27 6.37
N THR A 46 34.69 4.11 6.30
CA THR A 46 34.76 3.08 7.33
C THR A 46 34.87 1.69 6.69
N ALA A 47 35.05 0.65 7.51
CA ALA A 47 35.13 -0.73 7.03
C ALA A 47 33.75 -1.36 6.72
N GLY A 48 32.63 -0.68 7.01
CA GLY A 48 31.30 -1.18 6.68
C GLY A 48 30.21 -0.13 6.85
N TYR A 49 29.10 -0.31 6.14
CA TYR A 49 27.93 0.55 6.23
C TYR A 49 26.69 -0.32 6.39
N LEU A 50 25.60 0.27 6.88
CA LEU A 50 24.35 -0.43 7.17
C LEU A 50 23.86 -1.21 5.95
N ASP A 51 23.72 -0.54 4.79
CA ASP A 51 23.15 -1.19 3.61
C ASP A 51 24.16 -2.11 2.92
N HIS A 52 25.41 -1.67 2.75
CA HIS A 52 26.38 -2.35 1.89
C HIS A 52 27.82 -2.30 2.47
N PRO A 53 28.70 -3.19 2.00
CA PRO A 53 30.14 -3.09 2.20
C PRO A 53 30.76 -1.82 1.58
N PRO A 54 31.98 -1.43 1.98
CA PRO A 54 32.50 -0.08 1.82
C PRO A 54 33.07 0.28 0.44
N LEU A 55 33.27 -0.67 -0.47
CA LEU A 55 34.01 -0.42 -1.72
C LEU A 55 33.39 0.70 -2.57
N VAL A 56 32.07 0.84 -2.59
CA VAL A 56 31.40 1.94 -3.32
C VAL A 56 31.86 3.32 -2.82
N ALA A 57 32.02 3.49 -1.51
CA ALA A 57 32.47 4.74 -0.91
C ALA A 57 33.91 5.07 -1.30
N PHE A 58 34.80 4.06 -1.33
CA PHE A 58 36.17 4.23 -1.80
C PHE A 58 36.25 4.58 -3.30
N VAL A 59 35.42 3.94 -4.13
CA VAL A 59 35.36 4.20 -5.58
C VAL A 59 34.88 5.63 -5.86
N ILE A 60 33.86 6.10 -5.13
CA ILE A 60 33.37 7.48 -5.22
C ILE A 60 34.42 8.47 -4.69
N ARG A 61 35.09 8.15 -3.57
CA ARG A 61 36.15 9.00 -3.00
C ARG A 61 37.29 9.20 -4.00
N PHE A 62 37.71 8.14 -4.68
CA PHE A 62 38.73 8.21 -5.71
C PHE A 62 38.33 9.18 -6.84
N GLY A 63 37.10 9.07 -7.35
CA GLY A 63 36.62 9.94 -8.42
C GLY A 63 36.52 11.41 -7.99
N THR A 64 36.00 11.66 -6.79
CA THR A 64 35.84 13.02 -6.24
C THR A 64 37.17 13.68 -5.83
N MET A 65 38.19 12.90 -5.45
CA MET A 65 39.55 13.43 -5.26
C MET A 65 40.17 13.94 -6.57
N LEU A 66 39.79 13.37 -7.72
CA LEU A 66 40.34 13.75 -9.02
C LEU A 66 39.59 14.92 -9.67
N LEU A 67 38.26 14.92 -9.61
CA LEU A 67 37.40 15.88 -10.34
C LEU A 67 36.49 16.72 -9.43
N GLY A 68 36.77 16.73 -8.12
CA GLY A 68 35.93 17.39 -7.12
C GLY A 68 34.59 16.69 -6.90
N ALA A 69 33.78 17.24 -6.01
CA ALA A 69 32.40 16.80 -5.76
C ALA A 69 31.46 17.29 -6.89
N SER A 70 31.69 16.79 -8.09
CA SER A 70 30.85 17.02 -9.28
C SER A 70 30.10 15.74 -9.66
N THR A 71 29.06 15.85 -10.50
CA THR A 71 28.32 14.69 -11.03
C THR A 71 29.27 13.67 -11.67
N LEU A 72 30.21 14.16 -12.48
CA LEU A 72 31.25 13.34 -13.10
C LEU A 72 32.26 12.82 -12.07
N GLY A 73 32.67 13.62 -11.09
CA GLY A 73 33.58 13.19 -10.03
C GLY A 73 33.03 12.03 -9.22
N VAL A 74 31.75 12.07 -8.84
CA VAL A 74 31.08 10.99 -8.11
C VAL A 74 31.02 9.71 -8.95
N ARG A 75 30.77 9.82 -10.27
CA ARG A 75 30.62 8.67 -11.17
C ARG A 75 31.92 8.17 -11.81
N LEU A 76 33.00 8.94 -11.78
CA LEU A 76 34.24 8.62 -12.50
C LEU A 76 34.75 7.23 -12.15
N GLY A 77 34.82 6.92 -10.84
CA GLY A 77 35.25 5.62 -10.35
C GLY A 77 34.38 4.47 -10.89
N SER A 78 33.06 4.63 -10.88
CA SER A 78 32.12 3.66 -11.45
C SER A 78 32.28 3.48 -12.95
N VAL A 79 32.41 4.57 -13.70
CA VAL A 79 32.58 4.50 -15.16
C VAL A 79 33.88 3.80 -15.53
N LEU A 80 34.97 4.07 -14.79
CA LEU A 80 36.25 3.38 -14.96
C LEU A 80 36.15 1.90 -14.56
N ALA A 81 35.47 1.59 -13.46
CA ALA A 81 35.23 0.21 -13.03
C ALA A 81 34.43 -0.56 -14.09
N GLY A 82 33.37 0.05 -14.61
CA GLY A 82 32.56 -0.51 -15.69
C GLY A 82 33.30 -0.65 -17.02
N ALA A 83 34.20 0.28 -17.34
CA ALA A 83 35.10 0.18 -18.50
C ALA A 83 36.04 -1.02 -18.36
N LEU A 84 36.68 -1.17 -17.20
CA LEU A 84 37.56 -2.30 -16.90
C LEU A 84 36.81 -3.64 -16.88
N ALA A 85 35.60 -3.68 -16.31
CA ALA A 85 34.72 -4.85 -16.38
C ALA A 85 34.43 -5.22 -17.84
N SER A 86 34.08 -4.23 -18.67
CA SER A 86 33.82 -4.44 -20.09
C SER A 86 35.05 -4.97 -20.84
N VAL A 87 36.24 -4.42 -20.56
CA VAL A 87 37.53 -4.90 -21.10
C VAL A 87 37.77 -6.36 -20.70
N ALA A 88 37.52 -6.70 -19.43
CA ALA A 88 37.67 -8.06 -18.92
C ALA A 88 36.77 -9.04 -19.68
N LEU A 89 35.47 -8.74 -19.80
CA LEU A 89 34.51 -9.59 -20.54
C LEU A 89 34.89 -9.77 -22.01
N VAL A 90 35.29 -8.69 -22.69
CA VAL A 90 35.75 -8.74 -24.10
C VAL A 90 37.00 -9.61 -24.24
N ARG A 91 37.96 -9.49 -23.31
CA ARG A 91 39.16 -10.33 -23.31
C ARG A 91 38.83 -11.80 -23.11
N ILE A 92 37.97 -12.13 -22.14
CA ILE A 92 37.53 -13.51 -21.87
C ILE A 92 36.78 -14.08 -23.07
N ALA A 93 35.83 -13.33 -23.64
CA ALA A 93 35.08 -13.74 -24.83
C ALA A 93 36.01 -14.05 -26.01
N GLY A 94 37.03 -13.20 -26.23
CA GLY A 94 38.05 -13.47 -27.24
C GLY A 94 38.94 -14.66 -26.94
N ALA A 95 39.19 -14.92 -25.67
CA ALA A 95 39.91 -16.08 -25.19
C ALA A 95 39.15 -17.39 -25.47
N ILE A 96 37.81 -17.36 -25.46
CA ILE A 96 36.94 -18.54 -25.66
C ILE A 96 36.49 -18.72 -27.11
N GLY A 97 36.28 -17.62 -27.85
CA GLY A 97 35.65 -17.63 -29.18
C GLY A 97 36.35 -16.78 -30.25
N GLY A 98 37.58 -16.32 -30.02
CA GLY A 98 38.39 -15.58 -30.98
C GLY A 98 37.95 -14.12 -31.21
N ASP A 99 38.53 -13.46 -32.22
CA ASP A 99 38.33 -12.01 -32.46
C ASP A 99 36.88 -11.62 -32.76
N ARG A 100 36.10 -12.51 -33.37
CA ARG A 100 34.67 -12.27 -33.61
C ARG A 100 33.85 -12.30 -32.33
N ALA A 101 34.22 -13.12 -31.34
CA ALA A 101 33.60 -13.10 -30.03
C ALA A 101 33.95 -11.81 -29.27
N ARG A 102 35.17 -11.27 -29.41
CA ARG A 102 35.53 -9.94 -28.87
C ARG A 102 34.56 -8.87 -29.36
N LEU A 103 34.36 -8.81 -30.68
CA LEU A 103 33.47 -7.83 -31.29
C LEU A 103 32.04 -8.00 -30.81
N ARG A 104 31.50 -9.23 -30.78
CA ARG A 104 30.14 -9.50 -30.30
C ARG A 104 29.96 -9.11 -28.83
N ALA A 105 30.90 -9.43 -27.95
CA ALA A 105 30.85 -9.04 -26.55
C ALA A 105 30.83 -7.51 -26.41
N ALA A 106 31.72 -6.82 -27.13
CA ALA A 106 31.76 -5.36 -27.13
C ALA A 106 30.43 -4.75 -27.63
N THR A 107 29.85 -5.31 -28.70
CA THR A 107 28.55 -4.86 -29.22
C THR A 107 27.41 -5.11 -28.24
N ILE A 108 27.31 -6.30 -27.62
CA ILE A 108 26.27 -6.58 -26.62
C ILE A 108 26.38 -5.58 -25.46
N ILE A 109 27.58 -5.37 -24.92
CA ILE A 109 27.83 -4.43 -23.83
C ILE A 109 27.48 -2.99 -24.25
N ALA A 110 27.86 -2.58 -25.47
CA ALA A 110 27.59 -1.25 -26.01
C ALA A 110 26.10 -0.97 -26.19
N CYS A 111 25.30 -1.99 -26.47
CA CYS A 111 23.90 -1.86 -26.82
C CYS A 111 22.93 -2.25 -25.70
N MET A 112 23.38 -2.88 -24.61
CA MET A 112 22.49 -3.30 -23.53
C MET A 112 22.24 -2.14 -22.55
N PRO A 113 20.98 -1.68 -22.34
CA PRO A 113 20.70 -0.56 -21.44
C PRO A 113 21.29 -0.74 -20.04
N LEU A 114 21.19 -1.94 -19.47
CA LEU A 114 21.75 -2.31 -18.17
C LEU A 114 23.26 -2.09 -18.10
N ALA A 115 24.01 -2.43 -19.16
CA ALA A 115 25.46 -2.24 -19.19
C ALA A 115 25.86 -0.80 -19.51
N GLN A 116 25.00 -0.03 -20.17
CA GLN A 116 25.29 1.38 -20.43
C GLN A 116 25.01 2.23 -19.19
N ILE A 117 23.83 2.07 -18.60
CA ILE A 117 23.36 2.87 -17.47
C ILE A 117 23.91 2.32 -16.16
N GLY A 118 23.72 1.02 -15.89
CA GLY A 118 24.10 0.41 -14.61
C GLY A 118 25.61 0.45 -14.32
N LEU A 119 26.45 0.38 -15.35
CA LEU A 119 27.92 0.53 -15.20
C LEU A 119 28.38 2.00 -15.14
N GLY A 120 27.47 2.95 -15.34
CA GLY A 120 27.77 4.39 -15.28
C GLY A 120 27.35 5.06 -13.96
N LEU A 121 26.46 4.44 -13.18
CA LEU A 121 25.98 4.97 -11.92
C LEU A 121 26.95 4.68 -10.76
N ALA A 122 27.02 5.61 -9.81
CA ALA A 122 27.77 5.51 -8.56
C ALA A 122 27.07 4.64 -7.52
N THR A 123 26.82 3.36 -7.86
CA THR A 123 26.18 2.37 -7.00
C THR A 123 27.14 1.20 -6.69
N PRO A 124 26.85 0.36 -5.67
CA PRO A 124 27.66 -0.82 -5.37
C PRO A 124 27.80 -1.80 -6.54
N ASP A 125 26.86 -1.78 -7.49
CA ASP A 125 26.85 -2.70 -8.62
C ASP A 125 28.06 -2.45 -9.56
N SER A 126 28.50 -1.21 -9.79
CA SER A 126 29.62 -0.95 -10.71
C SER A 126 30.93 -1.62 -10.23
N ALA A 127 31.22 -1.51 -8.94
CA ALA A 127 32.36 -2.11 -8.28
C ALA A 127 32.23 -3.63 -8.21
N LEU A 128 31.02 -4.13 -7.89
CA LEU A 128 30.72 -5.57 -7.90
C LEU A 128 30.99 -6.18 -9.28
N LEU A 129 30.49 -5.55 -10.34
CA LEU A 129 30.59 -6.09 -11.70
C LEU A 129 32.05 -6.08 -12.21
N LEU A 130 32.86 -5.10 -11.81
CA LEU A 130 34.30 -5.14 -12.04
C LEU A 130 34.95 -6.34 -11.34
N CYS A 131 34.77 -6.44 -10.02
CA CYS A 131 35.42 -7.48 -9.22
C CYS A 131 34.97 -8.88 -9.65
N TRP A 132 33.68 -9.05 -9.94
CA TRP A 132 33.12 -10.27 -10.50
C TRP A 132 33.71 -10.57 -11.88
N GLY A 133 33.84 -9.57 -12.76
CA GLY A 133 34.48 -9.72 -14.07
C GLY A 133 35.95 -10.16 -13.96
N LEU A 134 36.72 -9.57 -13.04
CA LEU A 134 38.10 -9.96 -12.74
C LEU A 134 38.19 -11.38 -12.18
N ALA A 135 37.24 -11.78 -11.33
CA ALA A 135 37.16 -13.14 -10.83
C ALA A 135 36.87 -14.14 -11.96
N LEU A 136 36.03 -13.79 -12.95
CA LEU A 136 35.85 -14.61 -14.15
C LEU A 136 37.13 -14.70 -15.00
N VAL A 137 37.92 -13.62 -15.09
CA VAL A 137 39.25 -13.66 -15.75
C VAL A 137 40.18 -14.63 -15.03
N ALA A 138 40.25 -14.53 -13.70
CA ALA A 138 41.09 -15.40 -12.87
C ALA A 138 40.67 -16.87 -12.99
N LEU A 139 39.36 -17.15 -12.98
CA LEU A 139 38.83 -18.49 -13.19
C LEU A 139 39.14 -19.04 -14.59
N ALA A 140 39.09 -18.20 -15.62
CA ALA A 140 39.53 -18.57 -16.97
C ALA A 140 41.04 -18.86 -17.03
N ALA A 141 41.86 -18.16 -16.23
CA ALA A 141 43.29 -18.43 -16.11
C ALA A 141 43.56 -19.76 -15.39
N VAL A 142 42.83 -20.07 -14.30
CA VAL A 142 42.88 -21.38 -13.63
C VAL A 142 42.58 -22.51 -14.64
N ALA A 143 41.52 -22.37 -15.43
CA ALA A 143 41.14 -23.38 -16.41
C ALA A 143 42.23 -23.62 -17.49
N ARG A 144 43.10 -22.63 -17.74
CA ARG A 144 44.20 -22.72 -18.72
C ARG A 144 45.50 -23.22 -18.12
N ALA A 145 45.76 -22.92 -16.85
CA ALA A 145 47.01 -23.24 -16.16
C ALA A 145 47.01 -24.62 -15.49
N ARG A 146 46.05 -25.51 -15.82
CA ARG A 146 45.86 -26.81 -15.13
C ARG A 146 47.07 -27.74 -15.14
N THR A 147 47.97 -27.57 -16.11
CA THR A 147 49.20 -28.36 -16.22
C THR A 147 50.38 -27.74 -15.47
N GLU A 148 50.23 -26.53 -14.94
CA GLU A 148 51.26 -25.75 -14.24
C GLU A 148 50.76 -25.33 -12.85
N GLU A 149 51.01 -26.17 -11.84
CA GLU A 149 50.47 -26.01 -10.48
C GLU A 149 50.73 -24.62 -9.86
N ARG A 150 51.93 -24.05 -10.07
CA ARG A 150 52.25 -22.69 -9.59
C ARG A 150 51.38 -21.64 -10.27
N ALA A 151 51.23 -21.69 -11.59
CA ALA A 151 50.44 -20.72 -12.34
C ALA A 151 48.93 -20.84 -11.99
N ALA A 152 48.42 -22.06 -11.81
CA ALA A 152 47.07 -22.30 -11.33
C ALA A 152 46.85 -21.75 -9.92
N THR A 153 47.82 -21.94 -9.01
CA THR A 153 47.77 -21.39 -7.64
C THR A 153 47.73 -19.86 -7.66
N TYR A 154 48.57 -19.20 -8.45
CA TYR A 154 48.52 -17.73 -8.60
C TYR A 154 47.18 -17.25 -9.16
N ALA A 155 46.61 -17.96 -10.14
CA ALA A 155 45.30 -17.62 -10.68
C ALA A 155 44.19 -17.78 -9.62
N TRP A 156 44.25 -18.81 -8.77
CA TRP A 156 43.35 -18.94 -7.63
C TRP A 156 43.52 -17.83 -6.59
N MET A 157 44.75 -17.41 -6.29
CA MET A 157 44.98 -16.27 -5.40
C MET A 157 44.37 -14.99 -5.96
N LEU A 158 44.54 -14.73 -7.27
CA LEU A 158 43.90 -13.59 -7.95
C LEU A 158 42.37 -13.70 -7.91
N PHE A 159 41.81 -14.91 -8.04
CA PHE A 159 40.38 -15.13 -7.84
C PHE A 159 39.96 -14.78 -6.40
N GLY A 160 40.72 -15.19 -5.40
CA GLY A 160 40.49 -14.83 -3.99
C GLY A 160 40.51 -13.33 -3.74
N VAL A 161 41.47 -12.61 -4.33
CA VAL A 161 41.53 -11.15 -4.27
C VAL A 161 40.28 -10.52 -4.90
N ALA A 162 39.91 -10.96 -6.11
CA ALA A 162 38.75 -10.44 -6.81
C ALA A 162 37.43 -10.77 -6.09
N LEU A 163 37.30 -11.96 -5.49
CA LEU A 163 36.13 -12.36 -4.70
C LEU A 163 36.04 -11.57 -3.39
N GLY A 164 37.16 -11.38 -2.68
CA GLY A 164 37.21 -10.54 -1.48
C GLY A 164 36.80 -9.10 -1.78
N ALA A 165 37.34 -8.51 -2.84
CA ALA A 165 36.92 -7.19 -3.31
C ALA A 165 35.45 -7.15 -3.76
N ALA A 166 34.93 -8.21 -4.37
CA ALA A 166 33.52 -8.30 -4.73
C ALA A 166 32.61 -8.36 -3.49
N LEU A 167 33.02 -9.08 -2.44
CA LEU A 167 32.33 -9.10 -1.14
C LEU A 167 32.38 -7.72 -0.47
N GLU A 168 33.50 -7.00 -0.60
CA GLU A 168 33.64 -5.60 -0.17
C GLU A 168 32.82 -4.61 -1.02
N ALA A 169 32.26 -5.03 -2.16
CA ALA A 169 31.27 -4.27 -2.92
C ALA A 169 29.83 -4.64 -2.54
N LYS A 170 29.49 -5.93 -2.50
CA LYS A 170 28.12 -6.39 -2.23
C LYS A 170 28.12 -7.82 -1.72
N TYR A 171 27.32 -8.10 -0.68
CA TYR A 171 27.21 -9.43 -0.08
C TYR A 171 26.74 -10.52 -1.07
N THR A 172 26.01 -10.14 -2.12
CA THR A 172 25.57 -11.05 -3.19
C THR A 172 26.72 -11.66 -4.00
N ALA A 173 27.94 -11.14 -3.86
CA ALA A 173 29.16 -11.76 -4.37
C ALA A 173 29.37 -13.19 -3.85
N LEU A 174 28.76 -13.59 -2.73
CA LEU A 174 28.78 -14.97 -2.26
C LEU A 174 28.22 -15.96 -3.29
N LEU A 175 27.29 -15.51 -4.16
CA LEU A 175 26.74 -16.34 -5.24
C LEU A 175 27.80 -16.73 -6.28
N LEU A 176 28.83 -15.90 -6.48
CA LEU A 176 29.97 -16.24 -7.33
C LEU A 176 30.75 -17.41 -6.72
N ALA A 177 31.07 -17.33 -5.43
CA ALA A 177 31.78 -18.40 -4.72
C ALA A 177 30.97 -19.71 -4.75
N LEU A 178 29.67 -19.64 -4.48
CA LEU A 178 28.78 -20.80 -4.55
C LEU A 178 28.73 -21.40 -5.96
N GLY A 179 28.64 -20.55 -7.00
CA GLY A 179 28.67 -21.01 -8.39
C GLY A 179 29.96 -21.72 -8.77
N VAL A 180 31.12 -21.22 -8.29
CA VAL A 180 32.41 -21.87 -8.48
C VAL A 180 32.48 -23.20 -7.73
N VAL A 181 32.03 -23.26 -6.47
CA VAL A 181 31.98 -24.52 -5.70
C VAL A 181 31.11 -25.56 -6.41
N VAL A 182 29.92 -25.18 -6.86
CA VAL A 182 29.03 -26.06 -7.63
C VAL A 182 29.72 -26.54 -8.90
N ALA A 183 30.43 -25.67 -9.62
CA ALA A 183 31.20 -26.07 -10.80
C ALA A 183 32.33 -27.06 -10.47
N LEU A 184 33.11 -26.82 -9.40
CA LEU A 184 34.19 -27.70 -8.95
C LEU A 184 33.67 -29.10 -8.57
N VAL A 185 32.50 -29.17 -7.91
CA VAL A 185 31.90 -30.43 -7.47
C VAL A 185 31.22 -31.17 -8.62
N THR A 186 30.53 -30.45 -9.51
CA THR A 186 29.74 -31.07 -10.59
C THR A 186 30.57 -31.46 -11.81
N ARG A 187 31.70 -30.78 -12.08
CA ARG A 187 32.57 -31.07 -13.22
C ARG A 187 33.74 -31.96 -12.84
N ARG A 188 33.79 -33.16 -13.42
CA ARG A 188 34.86 -34.14 -13.18
C ARG A 188 36.25 -33.55 -13.46
N GLU A 189 36.36 -32.69 -14.48
CA GLU A 189 37.62 -32.09 -14.90
C GLU A 189 38.12 -30.98 -13.95
N LEU A 190 37.27 -30.50 -13.05
CA LEU A 190 37.59 -29.47 -12.06
C LEU A 190 37.77 -30.03 -10.65
N ARG A 191 37.31 -31.26 -10.37
CA ARG A 191 37.44 -31.88 -9.04
C ARG A 191 38.88 -32.07 -8.58
N CYS A 192 39.84 -32.17 -9.50
CA CYS A 192 41.26 -32.26 -9.15
C CYS A 192 41.75 -31.00 -8.41
N GLU A 193 41.17 -29.84 -8.69
CA GLU A 193 41.49 -28.58 -8.00
C GLU A 193 41.13 -28.64 -6.50
N LEU A 194 40.14 -29.44 -6.09
CA LEU A 194 39.79 -29.60 -4.67
C LEU A 194 40.88 -30.31 -3.85
N ARG A 195 41.85 -30.94 -4.53
CA ARG A 195 43.02 -31.56 -3.89
C ARG A 195 44.23 -30.64 -3.85
N THR A 196 44.19 -29.49 -4.51
CA THR A 196 45.28 -28.50 -4.52
C THR A 196 45.02 -27.45 -3.45
N ALA A 197 46.06 -26.72 -3.05
CA ALA A 197 45.92 -25.62 -2.08
C ALA A 197 45.17 -24.40 -2.66
N GLY A 198 45.07 -24.28 -4.00
CA GLY A 198 44.59 -23.09 -4.71
C GLY A 198 43.21 -22.58 -4.24
N PRO A 199 42.14 -23.38 -4.36
CA PRO A 199 40.79 -22.94 -3.95
C PRO A 199 40.70 -22.53 -2.48
N TYR A 200 41.43 -23.20 -1.58
CA TYR A 200 41.44 -22.89 -0.16
C TYR A 200 42.21 -21.60 0.15
N LEU A 201 43.35 -21.38 -0.53
CA LEU A 201 44.08 -20.11 -0.47
C LEU A 201 43.22 -18.96 -1.00
N ALA A 202 42.46 -19.18 -2.07
CA ALA A 202 41.53 -18.20 -2.59
C ALA A 202 40.45 -17.82 -1.56
N ALA A 203 39.87 -18.82 -0.89
CA ALA A 203 38.89 -18.60 0.18
C ALA A 203 39.50 -17.85 1.38
N LEU A 204 40.72 -18.21 1.80
CA LEU A 204 41.44 -17.54 2.88
C LEU A 204 41.72 -16.07 2.54
N ILE A 205 42.18 -15.79 1.32
CA ILE A 205 42.45 -14.42 0.84
C ILE A 205 41.15 -13.61 0.78
N ALA A 206 40.09 -14.19 0.22
CA ALA A 206 38.79 -13.52 0.15
C ALA A 206 38.25 -13.19 1.55
N LEU A 207 38.36 -14.13 2.49
CA LEU A 207 37.98 -13.92 3.89
C LEU A 207 38.85 -12.87 4.57
N ALA A 208 40.17 -12.88 4.34
CA ALA A 208 41.07 -11.90 4.92
C ALA A 208 40.78 -10.48 4.42
N LEU A 209 40.46 -10.32 3.14
CA LEU A 209 40.05 -9.03 2.57
C LEU A 209 38.68 -8.58 3.06
N PHE A 210 37.76 -9.52 3.31
CA PHE A 210 36.41 -9.25 3.82
C PHE A 210 36.33 -9.11 5.35
N ALA A 211 37.38 -9.52 6.07
CA ALA A 211 37.44 -9.51 7.52
C ALA A 211 37.21 -8.12 8.15
N PRO A 212 37.72 -7.00 7.60
CA PRO A 212 37.43 -5.67 8.15
C PRO A 212 35.92 -5.38 8.21
N ASN A 213 35.17 -5.74 7.17
CA ASN A 213 33.72 -5.57 7.15
C ASN A 213 32.99 -6.46 8.17
N LEU A 214 33.47 -7.68 8.37
CA LEU A 214 32.96 -8.59 9.41
C LEU A 214 33.23 -8.05 10.82
N ILE A 215 34.44 -7.54 11.07
CA ILE A 215 34.82 -6.95 12.36
C ILE A 215 33.97 -5.70 12.62
N TRP A 216 33.79 -4.84 11.61
CA TRP A 216 32.93 -3.67 11.72
C TRP A 216 31.49 -4.06 12.08
N ASN A 217 30.92 -5.06 11.39
CA ASN A 217 29.59 -5.56 11.71
C ASN A 217 29.50 -6.10 13.14
N ALA A 218 30.49 -6.87 13.60
CA ALA A 218 30.54 -7.39 14.97
C ALA A 218 30.54 -6.26 16.02
N GLN A 219 31.23 -5.15 15.74
CA GLN A 219 31.26 -3.96 16.59
C GLN A 219 29.95 -3.16 16.60
N HIS A 220 29.11 -3.32 15.56
CA HIS A 220 27.86 -2.58 15.38
C HIS A 220 26.62 -3.49 15.48
N GLY A 221 26.70 -4.59 16.24
CA GLY A 221 25.56 -5.47 16.49
C GLY A 221 25.04 -6.19 15.25
N TRP A 222 25.93 -6.55 14.31
CA TRP A 222 25.62 -7.20 13.03
C TRP A 222 24.60 -6.43 12.18
N ALA A 223 24.64 -5.09 12.27
CA ALA A 223 23.63 -4.20 11.69
C ALA A 223 23.36 -4.47 10.21
N SER A 224 24.39 -4.64 9.37
CA SER A 224 24.19 -4.87 7.94
C SER A 224 23.56 -6.22 7.64
N PHE A 225 23.97 -7.28 8.35
CA PHE A 225 23.38 -8.60 8.15
C PHE A 225 21.94 -8.66 8.64
N ALA A 226 21.64 -8.04 9.77
CA ALA A 226 20.25 -7.91 10.25
C ALA A 226 19.39 -7.14 9.23
N PHE A 227 19.92 -6.05 8.69
CA PHE A 227 19.25 -5.26 7.64
C PHE A 227 18.98 -6.10 6.38
N GLN A 228 19.98 -6.83 5.87
CA GLN A 228 19.88 -7.64 4.66
C GLN A 228 18.96 -8.87 4.85
N LEU A 229 19.01 -9.52 6.02
CA LEU A 229 18.12 -10.65 6.34
C LEU A 229 16.67 -10.20 6.50
N ALA A 230 16.42 -9.05 7.14
CA ALA A 230 15.08 -8.49 7.25
C ALA A 230 14.50 -8.13 5.87
N HIS A 231 15.30 -7.57 4.96
CA HIS A 231 14.87 -7.28 3.59
C HIS A 231 14.63 -8.57 2.77
N GLY A 232 15.52 -9.57 2.85
CA GLY A 232 15.45 -10.78 2.01
C GLY A 232 14.53 -11.90 2.50
N LEU A 233 14.20 -11.96 3.81
CA LEU A 233 13.36 -13.01 4.41
C LEU A 233 11.99 -12.52 4.89
N SER A 234 11.64 -11.26 4.64
CA SER A 234 10.33 -10.68 5.01
C SER A 234 9.14 -11.55 4.55
N ALA A 235 8.02 -11.44 5.28
CA ALA A 235 6.80 -12.20 5.05
C ALA A 235 6.25 -11.96 3.62
N ARG A 236 5.59 -12.97 3.04
CA ARG A 236 4.96 -12.89 1.71
C ARG A 236 3.94 -11.74 1.68
N ARG A 237 4.32 -10.60 1.10
CA ARG A 237 3.43 -9.46 0.86
C ARG A 237 3.09 -9.41 -0.61
N GLY A 238 1.82 -9.53 -0.98
CA GLY A 238 1.39 -9.45 -2.38
C GLY A 238 1.49 -10.77 -3.16
N SER A 239 1.11 -10.71 -4.44
CA SER A 239 1.06 -11.89 -5.31
C SER A 239 2.47 -12.26 -5.82
N PRO A 240 2.94 -13.51 -5.60
CA PRO A 240 4.20 -13.98 -6.18
C PRO A 240 4.24 -13.82 -7.72
N LEU A 241 3.10 -14.00 -8.39
CA LEU A 241 3.00 -13.80 -9.84
C LEU A 241 3.21 -12.34 -10.23
N ALA A 242 2.70 -11.39 -9.46
CA ALA A 242 2.89 -9.97 -9.73
C ALA A 242 4.36 -9.56 -9.61
N HIS A 243 5.06 -10.06 -8.59
CA HIS A 243 6.50 -9.81 -8.42
C HIS A 243 7.33 -10.43 -9.54
N GLU A 244 7.00 -11.64 -9.98
CA GLU A 244 7.66 -12.29 -11.12
C GLU A 244 7.43 -11.53 -12.43
N LEU A 245 6.20 -11.09 -12.68
CA LEU A 245 5.88 -10.26 -13.86
C LEU A 245 6.63 -8.93 -13.82
N GLN A 246 6.75 -8.31 -12.65
CA GLN A 246 7.52 -7.09 -12.46
C GLN A 246 9.02 -7.33 -12.71
N LEU A 247 9.58 -8.43 -12.20
CA LEU A 247 10.97 -8.81 -12.43
C LEU A 247 11.24 -9.02 -13.92
N ILE A 248 10.41 -9.81 -14.60
CA ILE A 248 10.51 -10.10 -16.04
C ILE A 248 10.36 -8.81 -16.86
N GLY A 249 9.37 -7.98 -16.55
CA GLY A 249 9.17 -6.68 -17.20
C GLY A 249 10.39 -5.77 -17.03
N GLY A 250 10.97 -5.73 -15.83
CA GLY A 250 12.22 -5.02 -15.54
C GLY A 250 13.41 -5.55 -16.33
N GLN A 251 13.55 -6.87 -16.48
CA GLN A 251 14.61 -7.47 -17.29
C GLN A 251 14.46 -7.12 -18.77
N ILE A 252 13.23 -7.12 -19.29
CA ILE A 252 12.93 -6.71 -20.65
C ILE A 252 13.33 -5.23 -20.86
N ALA A 253 13.02 -4.35 -19.91
CA ALA A 253 13.39 -2.94 -19.99
C ALA A 253 14.92 -2.72 -19.94
N LEU A 254 15.62 -3.46 -19.08
CA LEU A 254 17.05 -3.29 -18.84
C LEU A 254 17.94 -4.01 -19.88
N VAL A 255 17.49 -5.09 -20.50
CA VAL A 255 18.30 -5.88 -21.45
C VAL A 255 17.79 -5.82 -22.88
N SER A 256 16.50 -5.53 -23.09
CA SER A 256 15.69 -5.78 -24.30
C SER A 256 15.19 -7.22 -24.41
N PRO A 257 13.96 -7.44 -24.94
CA PRO A 257 13.33 -8.76 -24.95
C PRO A 257 14.10 -9.78 -25.80
N LEU A 258 14.65 -9.34 -26.94
CA LEU A 258 15.39 -10.22 -27.84
C LEU A 258 16.80 -10.52 -27.31
N LEU A 259 17.49 -9.54 -26.70
CA LEU A 259 18.79 -9.83 -26.08
C LEU A 259 18.67 -10.73 -24.87
N LEU A 260 17.58 -10.66 -24.10
CA LEU A 260 17.35 -11.55 -22.97
C LEU A 260 17.33 -13.02 -23.42
N ALA A 261 16.59 -13.33 -24.49
CA ALA A 261 16.57 -14.67 -25.08
C ALA A 261 17.95 -15.08 -25.65
N VAL A 262 18.63 -14.14 -26.32
CA VAL A 262 20.01 -14.35 -26.82
C VAL A 262 20.95 -14.68 -25.65
N LEU A 263 20.88 -14.00 -24.51
CA LEU A 263 21.77 -14.30 -23.38
C LEU A 263 21.44 -15.65 -22.70
N ALA A 264 20.17 -16.06 -22.68
CA ALA A 264 19.73 -17.28 -22.03
C ALA A 264 20.09 -18.57 -22.80
N ILE A 265 19.95 -18.58 -24.14
CA ILE A 265 20.12 -19.80 -24.96
C ILE A 265 21.52 -20.45 -24.78
N PRO A 266 22.64 -19.71 -24.86
CA PRO A 266 23.99 -20.26 -24.68
C PRO A 266 24.26 -20.75 -23.26
N VAL A 267 23.65 -20.13 -22.24
CA VAL A 267 23.73 -20.59 -20.85
C VAL A 267 23.08 -21.96 -20.72
N VAL A 268 21.84 -22.11 -21.21
CA VAL A 268 21.12 -23.39 -21.19
C VAL A 268 21.86 -24.45 -22.01
N HIS A 269 22.37 -24.08 -23.18
CA HIS A 269 23.14 -24.98 -24.04
C HIS A 269 24.41 -25.48 -23.35
N ALA A 270 25.20 -24.60 -22.73
CA ALA A 270 26.43 -24.97 -22.04
C ALA A 270 26.20 -25.85 -20.79
N ILE A 271 25.06 -25.72 -20.12
CA ILE A 271 24.65 -26.61 -19.02
C ILE A 271 24.25 -27.99 -19.55
N ARG A 272 23.51 -28.05 -20.67
CA ARG A 272 22.99 -29.30 -21.25
C ARG A 272 24.06 -30.12 -21.95
N VAL A 273 24.81 -29.50 -22.86
CA VAL A 273 25.79 -30.22 -23.70
C VAL A 273 27.09 -30.47 -22.95
N ARG A 274 27.36 -29.67 -21.92
CA ARG A 274 28.54 -29.85 -21.04
C ARG A 274 29.89 -29.74 -21.79
N ASP A 275 29.91 -29.03 -22.92
CA ASP A 275 31.03 -28.88 -23.87
C ASP A 275 32.42 -28.80 -23.23
N ASP A 276 32.68 -27.73 -22.47
CA ASP A 276 33.97 -27.42 -21.87
C ASP A 276 33.77 -26.94 -20.44
N ALA A 277 34.70 -27.30 -19.56
CA ALA A 277 34.60 -27.04 -18.13
C ALA A 277 34.50 -25.55 -17.81
N LEU A 278 35.18 -24.67 -18.56
CA LEU A 278 35.10 -23.22 -18.35
C LEU A 278 33.73 -22.68 -18.76
N ARG A 279 33.24 -23.07 -19.96
CA ARG A 279 31.91 -22.65 -20.44
C ARG A 279 30.78 -23.12 -19.51
N THR A 280 30.84 -24.37 -19.06
CA THR A 280 29.84 -24.88 -18.11
C THR A 280 29.94 -24.19 -16.75
N SER A 281 31.16 -23.85 -16.27
CA SER A 281 31.31 -23.10 -15.01
C SER A 281 30.64 -21.73 -15.08
N PHE A 282 30.88 -20.98 -16.16
CA PHE A 282 30.21 -19.69 -16.37
C PHE A 282 28.70 -19.84 -16.49
N ALA A 283 28.22 -20.90 -17.13
CA ALA A 283 26.79 -21.15 -17.25
C ALA A 283 26.14 -21.50 -15.89
N ILE A 284 26.82 -22.27 -15.05
CA ILE A 284 26.39 -22.55 -13.66
C ILE A 284 26.33 -21.25 -12.85
N ILE A 285 27.37 -20.42 -12.91
CA ILE A 285 27.41 -19.13 -12.20
C ILE A 285 26.26 -18.23 -12.65
N ALA A 286 26.03 -18.12 -13.97
CA ALA A 286 24.91 -17.35 -14.53
C ALA A 286 23.56 -17.88 -14.05
N ALA A 287 23.31 -19.19 -14.19
CA ALA A 287 22.04 -19.80 -13.85
C ALA A 287 21.75 -19.77 -12.36
N LEU A 288 22.73 -20.07 -11.49
CA LEU A 288 22.59 -20.01 -10.04
C LEU A 288 22.21 -18.59 -9.59
N THR A 289 22.93 -17.59 -10.10
CA THR A 289 22.66 -16.18 -9.76
C THR A 289 21.25 -15.80 -10.22
N TRP A 290 20.86 -16.19 -11.43
CA TRP A 290 19.53 -15.93 -11.97
C TRP A 290 18.42 -16.57 -11.14
N ILE A 291 18.53 -17.87 -10.87
CA ILE A 291 17.56 -18.65 -10.10
C ILE A 291 17.41 -18.10 -8.69
N THR A 292 18.49 -17.61 -8.07
CA THR A 292 18.44 -17.03 -6.72
C THR A 292 17.53 -15.81 -6.68
N PHE A 293 17.62 -14.90 -7.65
CA PHE A 293 16.78 -13.70 -7.67
C PHE A 293 15.34 -13.97 -8.12
N VAL A 294 15.11 -14.97 -8.98
CA VAL A 294 13.75 -15.48 -9.24
C VAL A 294 13.15 -16.05 -7.96
N ALA A 295 13.87 -16.93 -7.25
CA ALA A 295 13.41 -17.49 -5.98
C ALA A 295 13.17 -16.39 -4.91
N SER A 296 13.96 -15.31 -4.93
CA SER A 296 13.74 -14.14 -4.07
C SER A 296 12.46 -13.38 -4.43
N ALA A 297 12.17 -13.21 -5.72
CA ALA A 297 11.00 -12.49 -6.21
C ALA A 297 9.67 -13.17 -5.83
N LEU A 298 9.68 -14.50 -5.66
CA LEU A 298 8.54 -15.26 -5.12
C LEU A 298 8.13 -14.84 -3.69
N ARG A 299 9.02 -14.16 -2.94
CA ARG A 299 8.77 -13.72 -1.56
C ARG A 299 8.47 -12.23 -1.46
N SER A 300 9.25 -11.41 -2.17
CA SER A 300 9.19 -9.96 -2.16
C SER A 300 9.61 -9.41 -3.52
N ALA A 301 9.03 -8.30 -3.97
CA ALA A 301 9.48 -7.64 -5.20
C ALA A 301 11.02 -7.45 -5.20
N ALA A 302 11.68 -7.91 -6.27
CA ALA A 302 13.12 -7.79 -6.44
C ALA A 302 13.43 -6.66 -7.43
N GLU A 303 14.44 -5.85 -7.13
CA GLU A 303 14.82 -4.77 -8.02
C GLU A 303 15.41 -5.32 -9.33
N PRO A 304 14.99 -4.81 -10.50
CA PRO A 304 15.41 -5.35 -11.78
C PRO A 304 16.93 -5.39 -12.02
N ASN A 305 17.71 -4.49 -11.44
CA ASN A 305 19.17 -4.49 -11.60
C ASN A 305 19.88 -5.58 -10.78
N TRP A 306 19.23 -6.23 -9.79
CA TRP A 306 19.90 -7.19 -8.92
C TRP A 306 20.43 -8.42 -9.66
N GLN A 307 19.85 -8.77 -10.81
CA GLN A 307 20.32 -9.87 -11.67
C GLN A 307 21.54 -9.52 -12.52
N ALA A 308 22.04 -8.28 -12.46
CA ALA A 308 23.16 -7.81 -13.29
C ALA A 308 24.39 -8.76 -13.32
N PRO A 309 24.85 -9.35 -12.19
CA PRO A 309 26.02 -10.23 -12.20
C PRO A 309 25.83 -11.50 -13.04
N ALA A 310 24.60 -12.01 -13.17
CA ALA A 310 24.30 -13.19 -13.99
C ALA A 310 24.65 -12.95 -15.47
N TYR A 311 24.45 -11.72 -15.94
CA TYR A 311 24.67 -11.37 -17.34
C TYR A 311 26.14 -11.31 -17.74
N LEU A 312 27.08 -11.14 -16.81
CA LEU A 312 28.51 -11.09 -17.14
C LEU A 312 28.96 -12.40 -17.78
N SER A 313 28.59 -13.51 -17.15
CA SER A 313 28.85 -14.85 -17.67
C SER A 313 28.03 -15.13 -18.94
N ALA A 314 26.77 -14.70 -18.98
CA ALA A 314 25.90 -14.89 -20.14
C ALA A 314 26.40 -14.14 -21.40
N ILE A 315 26.92 -12.92 -21.25
CA ILE A 315 27.49 -12.11 -22.34
C ILE A 315 28.68 -12.83 -22.98
N VAL A 316 29.59 -13.37 -22.14
CA VAL A 316 30.76 -14.10 -22.62
C VAL A 316 30.34 -15.35 -23.40
N LEU A 317 29.39 -16.12 -22.86
CA LEU A 317 28.87 -17.32 -23.51
C LEU A 317 28.15 -16.99 -24.82
N ALA A 318 27.30 -15.97 -24.84
CA ALA A 318 26.60 -15.53 -26.05
C ALA A 318 27.54 -15.00 -27.12
N ALA A 319 28.56 -14.25 -26.75
CA ALA A 319 29.56 -13.76 -27.69
C ALA A 319 30.32 -14.90 -28.37
N ALA A 320 30.65 -15.95 -27.61
CA ALA A 320 31.38 -17.13 -28.09
C ALA A 320 30.49 -18.20 -28.76
N TYR A 321 29.16 -18.09 -28.67
CA TYR A 321 28.24 -19.07 -29.23
C TYR A 321 28.16 -18.97 -30.76
N ASP A 322 28.21 -20.11 -31.44
CA ASP A 322 28.09 -20.22 -32.90
C ASP A 322 26.81 -20.96 -33.33
N GLY A 323 25.67 -20.29 -33.18
CA GLY A 323 24.36 -20.81 -33.59
C GLY A 323 24.01 -20.57 -35.06
N GLY A 324 24.99 -20.39 -35.95
CA GLY A 324 24.75 -20.17 -37.38
C GLY A 324 24.13 -18.80 -37.74
N ALA A 325 23.51 -18.71 -38.92
CA ALA A 325 23.01 -17.44 -39.47
C ALA A 325 21.83 -16.86 -38.67
N ARG A 326 20.90 -17.71 -38.22
CA ARG A 326 19.73 -17.30 -37.42
C ARG A 326 20.13 -16.66 -36.11
N TRP A 327 21.09 -17.27 -35.40
CA TRP A 327 21.66 -16.71 -34.17
C TRP A 327 22.30 -15.33 -34.39
N ARG A 328 23.12 -15.19 -35.44
CA ARG A 328 23.76 -13.91 -35.76
C ARG A 328 22.75 -12.82 -36.10
N HIS A 329 21.66 -13.18 -36.77
CA HIS A 329 20.56 -12.25 -37.02
C HIS A 329 19.87 -11.83 -35.72
N ALA A 330 19.48 -12.79 -34.87
CA ALA A 330 18.86 -12.50 -33.57
C ALA A 330 19.74 -11.60 -32.67
N LEU A 331 21.05 -11.89 -32.59
CA LEU A 331 22.00 -11.08 -31.83
C LEU A 331 22.11 -9.65 -32.37
N ARG A 332 22.17 -9.48 -33.71
CA ARG A 332 22.22 -8.14 -34.33
C ARG A 332 20.93 -7.36 -34.10
N SER A 333 19.78 -7.98 -34.31
CA SER A 333 18.47 -7.35 -34.09
C SER A 333 18.29 -6.99 -32.61
N GLY A 334 18.69 -7.87 -31.69
CA GLY A 334 18.68 -7.59 -30.26
C GLY A 334 19.56 -6.41 -29.89
N CYS A 335 20.80 -6.36 -30.40
CA CYS A 335 21.68 -5.21 -30.19
C CYS A 335 21.09 -3.92 -30.80
N GLY A 336 20.45 -4.00 -31.98
CA GLY A 336 19.78 -2.85 -32.58
C GLY A 336 18.65 -2.28 -31.71
N ILE A 337 17.78 -3.15 -31.18
CA ILE A 337 16.71 -2.77 -30.26
C ILE A 337 17.29 -2.19 -28.98
N GLY A 338 18.26 -2.86 -28.35
CA GLY A 338 18.90 -2.37 -27.14
C GLY A 338 19.59 -1.02 -27.32
N ALA A 339 20.26 -0.80 -28.46
CA ALA A 339 20.90 0.49 -28.78
C ALA A 339 19.86 1.60 -28.93
N ALA A 340 18.74 1.34 -29.62
CA ALA A 340 17.64 2.29 -29.73
C ALA A 340 17.03 2.61 -28.35
N MET A 341 16.78 1.60 -27.52
CA MET A 341 16.30 1.78 -26.15
C MET A 341 17.28 2.62 -25.31
N THR A 342 18.58 2.30 -25.35
CA THR A 342 19.62 3.04 -24.63
C THR A 342 19.67 4.51 -25.07
N ALA A 343 19.66 4.75 -26.38
CA ALA A 343 19.69 6.10 -26.94
C ALA A 343 18.44 6.91 -26.51
N LEU A 344 17.26 6.29 -26.55
CA LEU A 344 16.02 6.92 -26.08
C LEU A 344 16.08 7.22 -24.57
N ILE A 345 16.59 6.29 -23.76
CA ILE A 345 16.72 6.49 -22.30
C ILE A 345 17.70 7.64 -22.01
N TYR A 346 18.87 7.68 -22.65
CA TYR A 346 19.82 8.79 -22.43
C TYR A 346 19.31 10.12 -22.94
N ALA A 347 18.70 10.14 -24.13
CA ALA A 347 18.08 11.36 -24.65
C ALA A 347 16.99 11.86 -23.71
N HIS A 348 16.18 10.94 -23.15
CA HIS A 348 15.11 11.29 -22.20
C HIS A 348 15.68 11.71 -20.85
N ALA A 349 16.77 11.09 -20.39
CA ALA A 349 17.46 11.40 -19.15
C ALA A 349 18.14 12.78 -19.20
N VAL A 350 18.59 13.25 -20.37
CA VAL A 350 19.13 14.60 -20.53
C VAL A 350 18.00 15.62 -20.75
N THR A 351 17.07 15.31 -21.67
CA THR A 351 15.98 16.21 -22.06
C THR A 351 14.64 15.46 -22.03
N PRO A 352 13.66 15.88 -21.21
CA PRO A 352 12.38 15.18 -21.12
C PRO A 352 11.53 15.40 -22.39
N PHE A 353 11.61 14.49 -23.38
CA PHE A 353 10.81 14.56 -24.62
C PHE A 353 9.68 13.52 -24.71
N ALA A 354 9.79 12.40 -23.99
CA ALA A 354 8.79 11.33 -24.02
C ALA A 354 7.63 11.64 -23.06
N PRO A 355 6.36 11.34 -23.43
CA PRO A 355 5.19 11.57 -22.58
C PRO A 355 5.07 10.49 -21.49
N VAL A 356 6.15 10.27 -20.75
CA VAL A 356 6.16 9.35 -19.61
C VAL A 356 5.44 10.03 -18.46
N ASN A 357 4.55 9.29 -17.79
CA ASN A 357 3.88 9.78 -16.59
C ASN A 357 4.95 10.22 -15.57
N ILE A 358 4.86 11.45 -15.07
CA ILE A 358 5.81 12.04 -14.11
C ILE A 358 6.01 11.15 -12.86
N ALA A 359 4.97 10.42 -12.45
CA ALA A 359 5.05 9.48 -11.33
C ALA A 359 5.85 8.21 -11.64
N LEU A 360 5.99 7.85 -12.93
CA LEU A 360 6.64 6.63 -13.40
C LEU A 360 7.99 6.90 -14.10
N ASP A 361 8.38 8.16 -14.30
CA ASP A 361 9.67 8.52 -14.88
C ASP A 361 10.78 8.51 -13.80
N PRO A 362 11.69 7.52 -13.80
CA PRO A 362 12.76 7.43 -12.81
C PRO A 362 13.80 8.55 -12.97
N THR A 363 13.90 9.18 -14.14
CA THR A 363 14.87 10.24 -14.40
C THR A 363 14.50 11.57 -13.77
N MET A 364 13.23 11.76 -13.36
CA MET A 364 12.78 12.93 -12.61
C MET A 364 13.41 13.04 -11.23
N ALA A 365 14.00 11.96 -10.71
CA ALA A 365 14.43 11.90 -9.32
C ALA A 365 15.53 12.89 -8.93
N GLY A 366 16.52 13.06 -9.81
CA GLY A 366 17.70 13.88 -9.57
C GLY A 366 17.60 15.34 -10.03
N TYR A 367 16.46 15.81 -10.54
CA TYR A 367 16.30 17.18 -11.04
C TYR A 367 15.61 18.12 -10.03
N GLY A 368 16.00 19.39 -10.05
CA GLY A 368 15.43 20.46 -9.22
C GLY A 368 16.19 20.74 -7.92
N TRP A 369 17.21 19.93 -7.60
CA TRP A 369 17.99 20.07 -6.37
C TRP A 369 18.93 21.26 -6.36
N ASP A 370 19.51 21.65 -7.49
CA ASP A 370 20.33 22.88 -7.59
C ASP A 370 19.54 24.12 -7.18
N ASP A 371 18.29 24.23 -7.67
CA ASP A 371 17.38 25.34 -7.37
C ASP A 371 16.97 25.33 -5.89
N LEU A 372 16.57 24.17 -5.36
CA LEU A 372 16.25 24.03 -3.95
C LEU A 372 17.45 24.35 -3.05
N ALA A 373 18.65 23.89 -3.41
CA ALA A 373 19.88 24.15 -2.66
C ALA A 373 20.22 25.64 -2.64
N ALA A 374 19.98 26.39 -3.71
CA ALA A 374 20.17 27.84 -3.73
C ALA A 374 19.25 28.56 -2.73
N HIS A 375 17.99 28.13 -2.61
CA HIS A 375 17.04 28.69 -1.64
C HIS A 375 17.41 28.30 -0.20
N VAL A 376 17.85 27.06 0.02
CA VAL A 376 18.34 26.60 1.32
C VAL A 376 19.60 27.36 1.72
N ASP A 377 20.53 27.60 0.79
CA ASP A 377 21.75 28.35 1.04
C ASP A 377 21.47 29.83 1.37
N SER A 378 20.53 30.44 0.66
CA SER A 378 20.00 31.76 1.01
C SER A 378 19.42 31.78 2.44
N ALA A 379 18.62 30.78 2.81
CA ALA A 379 18.06 30.66 4.16
C ALA A 379 19.13 30.48 5.24
N ARG A 380 20.23 29.77 4.95
CA ARG A 380 21.38 29.61 5.87
C ARG A 380 22.06 30.93 6.18
N HIS A 381 22.15 31.83 5.20
CA HIS A 381 22.89 33.09 5.28
C HIS A 381 22.02 34.34 5.56
N ALA A 382 20.69 34.24 5.51
CA ALA A 382 19.77 35.37 5.67
C ALA A 382 19.86 36.10 7.02
N ARG A 383 20.42 35.47 8.06
CA ARG A 383 20.79 36.10 9.34
C ARG A 383 22.02 35.37 9.88
N ILE A 384 23.13 36.06 10.11
CA ILE A 384 24.27 35.46 10.82
C ILE A 384 23.84 35.32 12.29
N ALA A 385 23.79 34.10 12.81
CA ALA A 385 23.60 33.88 14.24
C ALA A 385 24.77 34.56 14.97
N ALA A 386 24.48 35.37 15.99
CA ALA A 386 25.52 35.87 16.88
C ALA A 386 26.12 34.65 17.61
N ASP A 387 27.28 34.19 17.14
CA ASP A 387 28.11 33.09 17.67
C ASP A 387 27.61 31.63 17.55
N GLY A 388 26.61 31.31 16.73
CA GLY A 388 26.07 29.94 16.53
C GLY A 388 26.28 29.34 15.14
N ALA A 389 26.35 28.02 15.02
CA ALA A 389 26.43 27.31 13.73
C ALA A 389 25.05 27.11 13.10
N THR A 390 24.97 27.09 11.76
CA THR A 390 23.73 26.76 11.01
C THR A 390 23.85 25.37 10.40
N TRP A 391 23.02 24.45 10.89
CA TRP A 391 22.90 23.08 10.41
C TRP A 391 21.81 22.94 9.34
N VAL A 392 21.86 21.88 8.54
CA VAL A 392 20.86 21.56 7.52
C VAL A 392 20.34 20.15 7.74
N ALA A 393 19.02 19.96 7.65
CA ALA A 393 18.43 18.62 7.69
C ALA A 393 17.38 18.43 6.59
N GLY A 394 17.31 17.20 6.10
CA GLY A 394 16.24 16.71 5.23
C GLY A 394 15.30 15.76 5.96
N GLU A 395 14.10 15.61 5.43
CA GLU A 395 13.08 14.70 5.98
C GLU A 395 13.51 13.24 5.89
N ARG A 396 14.04 12.84 4.73
CA ARG A 396 14.52 11.48 4.43
C ARG A 396 16.04 11.50 4.22
N TYR A 397 16.68 10.35 4.41
CA TYR A 397 18.14 10.23 4.23
C TYR A 397 18.61 10.60 2.82
N GLN A 398 17.80 10.33 1.78
CA GLN A 398 18.10 10.75 0.41
C GLN A 398 18.12 12.28 0.28
N GLU A 399 17.15 12.96 0.88
CA GLU A 399 17.05 14.41 0.77
C GLU A 399 18.17 15.09 1.54
N ALA A 400 18.55 14.53 2.69
CA ALA A 400 19.71 14.97 3.44
C ALA A 400 20.99 14.85 2.59
N SER A 401 21.20 13.74 1.88
CA SER A 401 22.40 13.58 1.03
C SER A 401 22.34 14.42 -0.25
N GLU A 402 21.17 14.60 -0.84
CA GLU A 402 20.98 15.48 -2.00
C GLU A 402 21.29 16.93 -1.62
N LEU A 403 20.78 17.41 -0.48
CA LEU A 403 21.12 18.74 0.04
C LEU A 403 22.61 18.88 0.36
N ALA A 404 23.24 17.86 0.95
CA ALA A 404 24.67 17.88 1.23
C ALA A 404 25.50 18.00 -0.05
N PHE A 405 25.08 17.35 -1.14
CA PHE A 405 25.78 17.40 -2.41
C PHE A 405 25.60 18.72 -3.13
N TYR A 406 24.36 19.23 -3.20
CA TYR A 406 24.03 20.39 -4.02
C TYR A 406 24.28 21.74 -3.35
N LEU A 407 24.48 21.80 -2.03
CA LEU A 407 24.87 23.02 -1.34
C LEU A 407 26.35 23.40 -1.64
N PRO A 408 26.68 24.69 -1.84
CA PRO A 408 27.98 25.11 -2.37
C PRO A 408 29.21 24.69 -1.55
N ASP A 409 29.08 24.61 -0.24
CA ASP A 409 30.14 24.25 0.71
C ASP A 409 30.11 22.78 1.13
N HIS A 410 29.19 21.99 0.57
CA HIS A 410 28.98 20.58 0.90
C HIS A 410 28.89 20.34 2.43
N PRO A 411 27.94 20.96 3.14
CA PRO A 411 27.90 20.90 4.59
C PRO A 411 27.59 19.47 5.07
N ALA A 412 27.83 19.21 6.36
CA ALA A 412 27.26 18.03 6.99
C ALA A 412 25.75 18.24 7.15
N THR A 413 24.95 17.31 6.65
CA THR A 413 23.50 17.33 6.80
C THR A 413 23.04 16.24 7.77
N PHE A 414 21.80 16.37 8.21
CA PHE A 414 21.15 15.38 9.08
C PHE A 414 19.84 14.92 8.46
N THR A 415 19.36 13.77 8.91
CA THR A 415 18.00 13.34 8.62
C THR A 415 17.17 13.40 9.90
N ILE A 416 15.92 13.79 9.76
CA ILE A 416 14.91 13.69 10.81
C ILE A 416 14.25 12.30 10.78
N ASP A 417 14.49 11.51 9.72
CA ASP A 417 13.96 10.16 9.41
C ASP A 417 12.54 9.92 9.90
N VAL A 418 11.62 10.65 9.27
CA VAL A 418 10.19 10.65 9.57
C VAL A 418 9.55 9.26 9.46
N ARG A 419 10.12 8.35 8.65
CA ARG A 419 9.52 7.02 8.38
C ARG A 419 10.11 5.90 9.23
N ALA A 420 11.00 6.21 10.17
CA ALA A 420 11.72 5.27 11.02
C ALA A 420 12.41 4.14 10.22
N ARG A 421 12.82 4.41 8.96
CA ARG A 421 13.51 3.42 8.14
C ARG A 421 14.99 3.51 8.44
N ARG A 422 15.45 2.55 9.25
CA ARG A 422 16.85 2.42 9.62
C ARG A 422 17.79 2.61 8.41
N ASN A 423 18.68 3.58 8.50
CA ASN A 423 19.59 4.02 7.44
C ASN A 423 20.98 4.39 8.02
N GLN A 424 21.95 4.73 7.17
CA GLN A 424 23.33 4.98 7.62
C GLN A 424 23.47 6.20 8.55
N TYR A 425 22.58 7.19 8.45
CA TYR A 425 22.64 8.36 9.33
C TYR A 425 22.38 7.99 10.80
N ASP A 426 21.72 6.87 11.08
CA ASP A 426 21.50 6.38 12.46
C ASP A 426 22.79 5.91 13.14
N LEU A 427 23.79 5.54 12.34
CA LEU A 427 25.11 5.11 12.81
C LEU A 427 26.11 6.27 12.88
N TRP A 428 25.73 7.44 12.35
CA TRP A 428 26.53 8.65 12.44
C TRP A 428 26.02 9.56 13.56
N PRO A 429 26.86 10.45 14.11
CA PRO A 429 26.43 11.36 15.16
C PRO A 429 25.27 12.24 14.69
N LEU A 430 24.11 12.09 15.34
CA LEU A 430 22.91 12.88 15.09
C LEU A 430 23.11 14.35 15.50
N LEU A 431 22.22 15.23 15.03
CA LEU A 431 22.31 16.67 15.31
C LEU A 431 22.48 17.01 16.80
N PRO A 432 21.76 16.38 17.76
CA PRO A 432 21.91 16.71 19.18
C PRO A 432 23.30 16.42 19.75
N ALA A 433 24.04 15.50 19.14
CA ALA A 433 25.40 15.18 19.54
C ALA A 433 26.42 16.22 19.03
N ARG A 434 26.05 17.06 18.05
CA ARG A 434 26.96 18.02 17.39
C ARG A 434 26.59 19.48 17.58
N ALA A 435 25.31 19.78 17.74
CA ALA A 435 24.82 21.13 17.92
C ALA A 435 25.20 21.68 19.31
N LYS A 436 25.28 23.00 19.43
CA LYS A 436 25.46 23.76 20.67
C LYS A 436 24.25 24.66 20.91
N LYS A 437 23.94 24.94 22.19
CA LYS A 437 22.85 25.87 22.52
C LYS A 437 23.05 27.19 21.78
N GLY A 438 22.00 27.66 21.10
CA GLY A 438 22.04 28.84 20.24
C GLY A 438 22.20 28.54 18.74
N ASP A 439 22.57 27.32 18.34
CA ASP A 439 22.69 26.94 16.94
C ASP A 439 21.34 26.99 16.20
N ARG A 440 21.41 27.15 14.88
CA ARG A 440 20.26 27.19 13.97
C ARG A 440 20.16 25.88 13.18
N LEU A 441 18.95 25.50 12.80
CA LEU A 441 18.66 24.42 11.87
C LEU A 441 17.81 24.94 10.70
N VAL A 442 18.27 24.72 9.47
CA VAL A 442 17.46 24.84 8.25
C VAL A 442 16.92 23.45 7.89
N LEU A 443 15.61 23.28 7.96
CA LEU A 443 14.94 22.00 7.79
C LEU A 443 14.12 22.00 6.50
N VAL A 444 14.34 21.00 5.65
CA VAL A 444 13.60 20.81 4.40
C VAL A 444 12.63 19.65 4.57
N LEU A 445 11.34 19.93 4.39
CA LEU A 445 10.25 18.95 4.50
C LEU A 445 9.47 18.85 3.18
N GLY A 446 8.91 17.69 2.88
CA GLY A 446 7.95 17.49 1.81
C GLY A 446 6.64 18.22 2.08
N LEU A 447 5.85 18.45 1.02
CA LEU A 447 4.51 19.06 1.12
C LEU A 447 3.46 17.96 1.32
N TYR A 448 3.40 17.39 2.53
CA TYR A 448 2.42 16.36 2.91
C TYR A 448 1.26 16.92 3.74
N THR A 449 1.49 18.01 4.48
CA THR A 449 0.52 18.72 5.33
C THR A 449 0.65 20.23 5.18
N LEU A 450 -0.37 21.00 5.58
CA LEU A 450 -0.28 22.47 5.66
C LEU A 450 0.76 22.88 6.71
N ALA A 451 1.43 24.01 6.49
CA ALA A 451 2.57 24.42 7.32
C ALA A 451 2.24 24.58 8.82
N GLU A 452 1.03 25.00 9.14
CA GLU A 452 0.58 25.25 10.52
C GLU A 452 0.35 23.97 11.33
N ASN A 453 0.15 22.83 10.66
CA ASN A 453 -0.20 21.53 11.27
C ASN A 453 0.86 20.45 10.99
N ASP A 454 2.11 20.83 10.74
CA ASP A 454 3.19 19.87 10.50
C ASP A 454 3.64 19.23 11.83
N PRO A 455 3.46 17.89 12.02
CA PRO A 455 3.78 17.22 13.28
C PRO A 455 5.28 17.22 13.59
N VAL A 456 6.14 17.20 12.56
CA VAL A 456 7.60 17.33 12.72
C VAL A 456 7.93 18.70 13.28
N ILE A 457 7.30 19.75 12.74
CA ILE A 457 7.51 21.13 13.22
C ILE A 457 6.94 21.30 14.62
N ALA A 458 5.76 20.74 14.91
CA ALA A 458 5.17 20.77 16.25
C ALA A 458 6.08 20.11 17.29
N ALA A 459 6.65 18.95 16.98
CA ALA A 459 7.59 18.24 17.85
C ALA A 459 8.92 19.01 18.04
N LEU A 460 9.40 19.73 17.02
CA LEU A 460 10.65 20.50 17.11
C LEU A 460 10.46 21.87 17.80
N LYS A 461 9.27 22.48 17.72
CA LYS A 461 8.99 23.84 18.23
C LYS A 461 9.40 24.07 19.69
N PRO A 462 9.21 23.14 20.65
CA PRO A 462 9.64 23.32 22.04
C PRO A 462 11.17 23.41 22.22
N HIS A 463 11.95 22.89 21.27
CA HIS A 463 13.40 22.75 21.35
C HIS A 463 14.17 23.91 20.71
N PHE A 464 13.47 24.87 20.10
CA PHE A 464 14.06 26.04 19.43
C PHE A 464 13.42 27.34 19.94
N GLY A 465 14.16 28.44 19.87
CA GLY A 465 13.67 29.78 20.24
C GLY A 465 12.57 30.28 19.31
N SER A 466 12.74 30.07 18.00
CA SER A 466 11.70 30.34 17.00
C SER A 466 11.75 29.32 15.86
N VAL A 467 10.59 29.04 15.27
CA VAL A 467 10.44 28.15 14.12
C VAL A 467 9.56 28.86 13.10
N THR A 468 10.08 29.09 11.90
CA THR A 468 9.40 29.87 10.85
C THR A 468 9.48 29.17 9.50
N LEU A 469 8.35 29.03 8.82
CA LEU A 469 8.34 28.66 7.41
C LEU A 469 8.91 29.83 6.61
N ARG A 470 9.96 29.57 5.83
CA ARG A 470 10.58 30.59 4.99
C ARG A 470 9.92 30.65 3.62
N GLU A 471 9.81 29.51 2.95
CA GLU A 471 9.34 29.45 1.57
C GLU A 471 8.91 28.02 1.19
N VAL A 472 8.12 27.90 0.11
CA VAL A 472 7.71 26.63 -0.49
C VAL A 472 8.18 26.58 -1.95
N ILE A 473 9.11 25.68 -2.25
CA ILE A 473 9.80 25.58 -3.54
C ILE A 473 9.36 24.34 -4.31
N PRO A 474 9.00 24.46 -5.60
CA PRO A 474 8.72 23.31 -6.46
C PRO A 474 10.03 22.69 -6.99
N LEU A 475 10.18 21.38 -6.86
CA LEU A 475 11.19 20.62 -7.58
C LEU A 475 10.74 20.40 -9.03
N ARG A 476 11.44 21.02 -9.97
CA ARG A 476 11.07 21.06 -11.39
C ARG A 476 12.09 20.37 -12.29
N ARG A 477 11.59 19.89 -13.42
CA ARG A 477 12.38 19.51 -14.60
C ARG A 477 11.71 20.09 -15.85
N GLY A 478 12.31 21.13 -16.43
CA GLY A 478 11.63 21.94 -17.43
C GLY A 478 10.35 22.54 -16.85
N ASN A 479 9.23 22.41 -17.56
CA ASN A 479 7.92 22.91 -17.11
C ASN A 479 7.19 21.96 -16.15
N ASN A 480 7.72 20.77 -15.89
CA ASN A 480 7.07 19.76 -15.07
C ASN A 480 7.46 19.90 -13.61
N THR A 481 6.48 20.05 -12.72
CA THR A 481 6.69 20.03 -11.26
C THR A 481 6.47 18.61 -10.74
N ARG A 482 7.48 18.06 -10.09
CA ARG A 482 7.42 16.69 -9.54
C ARG A 482 6.90 16.68 -8.11
N ALA A 483 7.42 17.58 -7.29
CA ALA A 483 7.13 17.65 -5.87
C ALA A 483 7.36 19.07 -5.36
N TRP A 484 6.85 19.36 -4.17
CA TRP A 484 7.07 20.63 -3.47
C TRP A 484 7.85 20.38 -2.18
N ARG A 485 8.68 21.35 -1.79
CA ARG A 485 9.50 21.32 -0.57
C ARG A 485 9.29 22.60 0.21
N ARG A 486 9.12 22.47 1.52
CA ARG A 486 9.01 23.57 2.47
C ARG A 486 10.35 23.76 3.14
N ILE A 487 10.85 24.99 3.15
CA ILE A 487 12.09 25.37 3.83
C ILE A 487 11.72 26.04 5.14
N TRP A 488 12.08 25.41 6.25
CA TRP A 488 11.87 25.91 7.60
C TRP A 488 13.18 26.40 8.20
N VAL A 489 13.12 27.49 8.95
CA VAL A 489 14.25 28.02 9.72
C VAL A 489 13.91 27.93 11.21
N LEU A 490 14.72 27.17 11.94
CA LEU A 490 14.59 26.91 13.36
C LEU A 490 15.79 27.54 14.07
N ASP A 491 15.54 28.58 14.85
CA ASP A 491 16.54 29.43 15.49
C ASP A 491 16.74 29.11 16.96
N SER A 492 17.96 29.33 17.47
CA SER A 492 18.28 29.24 18.89
C SER A 492 17.95 27.88 19.53
N TRP A 493 18.66 26.83 19.11
CA TRP A 493 18.52 25.49 19.68
C TRP A 493 18.73 25.53 21.21
N ARG A 494 17.80 24.92 21.96
CA ARG A 494 17.76 25.00 23.43
C ARG A 494 18.59 23.93 24.13
N GLY A 495 19.23 23.03 23.38
CA GLY A 495 20.07 21.95 23.92
C GLY A 495 19.30 20.69 24.30
N SER A 496 18.09 20.53 23.77
CA SER A 496 17.26 19.33 23.90
C SER A 496 16.75 18.93 22.52
N TRP A 497 16.45 17.65 22.34
CA TRP A 497 15.92 17.11 21.09
C TRP A 497 14.73 16.23 21.41
N PRO A 498 13.69 16.18 20.56
CA PRO A 498 12.57 15.29 20.79
C PRO A 498 13.10 13.84 20.82
N GLY A 499 12.73 13.10 21.87
CA GLY A 499 13.14 11.70 22.05
C GLY A 499 12.39 10.74 21.12
N ALA A 500 12.00 9.57 21.63
CA ALA A 500 11.11 8.63 20.92
C ALA A 500 9.76 9.27 20.48
N GLU A 501 9.44 10.46 20.98
CA GLU A 501 8.33 11.31 20.57
C GLU A 501 8.35 11.63 19.07
N LEU A 502 9.53 11.85 18.45
CA LEU A 502 9.62 12.08 17.01
C LEU A 502 9.26 10.81 16.21
N ALA A 503 9.60 9.62 16.74
CA ALA A 503 9.18 8.35 16.15
C ALA A 503 7.69 8.03 16.40
N HIS A 504 7.12 8.48 17.54
CA HIS A 504 5.70 8.31 17.87
C HIS A 504 4.79 9.27 17.07
N SER A 505 5.22 10.52 16.87
CA SER A 505 4.50 11.51 16.06
C SER A 505 4.53 11.21 14.56
N LEU A 506 5.36 10.25 14.13
CA LEU A 506 5.62 9.93 12.72
C LEU A 506 5.49 8.42 12.37
N ALA A 507 5.16 7.55 13.33
CA ALA A 507 4.60 6.20 13.05
C ALA A 507 3.25 6.29 12.30
N VAL A 508 2.73 7.51 12.29
CA VAL A 508 1.75 8.13 11.43
C VAL A 508 2.38 8.52 10.09
N GLU A 509 2.39 7.68 9.05
CA GLU A 509 2.75 8.21 7.73
C GLU A 509 1.95 7.58 6.58
N PRO A 510 1.55 8.41 5.60
CA PRO A 510 0.42 8.12 4.78
C PRO A 510 0.71 7.42 3.47
N LYS A 511 -0.05 6.39 3.11
CA LYS A 511 -0.12 5.94 1.71
C LYS A 511 -0.96 6.87 0.81
N GLN A 512 -0.86 8.18 0.97
CA GLN A 512 -1.35 9.12 -0.05
C GLN A 512 -0.22 9.59 -0.97
N SER A 513 -0.20 8.99 -2.16
CA SER A 513 0.22 9.72 -3.34
C SER A 513 -0.68 10.95 -3.48
N VAL A 514 -0.11 12.15 -3.36
CA VAL A 514 -0.75 13.42 -3.75
C VAL A 514 -1.47 13.21 -5.09
N SER A 515 -2.77 13.49 -5.13
CA SER A 515 -3.59 13.31 -6.33
C SER A 515 -2.92 14.03 -7.52
N PRO A 516 -3.02 13.49 -8.75
CA PRO A 516 -2.44 14.13 -9.94
C PRO A 516 -2.91 15.57 -10.19
N ARG A 517 -3.99 16.02 -9.52
CA ARG A 517 -4.59 17.36 -9.69
C ARG A 517 -3.78 18.49 -9.05
N LEU A 518 -3.02 18.24 -7.97
CA LEU A 518 -2.15 19.26 -7.34
C LEU A 518 -0.78 19.43 -8.03
N ARG A 519 -0.42 18.54 -8.97
CA ARG A 519 0.83 18.65 -9.75
C ARG A 519 0.74 19.60 -10.94
N ALA A 520 -0.47 20.01 -11.32
CA ALA A 520 -0.70 20.84 -12.48
C ALA A 520 -1.80 21.87 -12.19
N ARG A 521 -1.37 23.13 -12.04
CA ARG A 521 -2.18 24.37 -12.02
C ARG A 521 -2.68 24.82 -10.64
N GLU A 522 -1.84 25.58 -9.93
CA GLU A 522 -2.14 26.93 -9.42
C GLU A 522 -0.87 27.53 -8.75
N PRO A 523 -0.69 28.87 -8.72
CA PRO A 523 0.47 29.48 -8.08
C PRO A 523 0.38 29.39 -6.56
N VAL A 524 1.33 28.71 -5.93
CA VAL A 524 1.50 28.53 -4.47
C VAL A 524 1.83 29.85 -3.73
N THR A 525 1.91 30.97 -4.43
CA THR A 525 2.22 32.29 -3.88
C THR A 525 1.19 32.81 -2.86
N ARG A 526 -0.02 32.24 -2.78
CA ARG A 526 -1.04 32.65 -1.79
C ARG A 526 -0.85 32.07 -0.37
N LEU A 527 0.10 31.16 -0.14
CA LEU A 527 0.33 30.53 1.17
C LEU A 527 1.32 31.29 2.07
N ILE A 528 1.94 32.37 1.57
CA ILE A 528 2.91 33.18 2.35
C ILE A 528 2.25 34.42 2.97
N ASP A 529 1.14 34.90 2.42
CA ASP A 529 0.54 36.19 2.83
C ASP A 529 -0.47 36.11 4.00
N ALA A 530 -0.81 34.92 4.50
CA ALA A 530 -1.82 34.75 5.56
C ALA A 530 -1.33 35.10 6.98
N CYS A 531 -0.09 35.59 7.15
CA CYS A 531 0.48 35.96 8.45
C CYS A 531 0.45 37.46 8.78
N ASP A 532 -0.15 38.32 7.96
CA ASP A 532 -0.29 39.76 8.28
C ASP A 532 -1.74 40.27 8.16
N ALA A 533 -2.18 41.00 9.18
CA ALA A 533 -3.57 41.36 9.43
C ALA A 533 -4.08 42.59 8.67
N SER A 534 -5.39 42.62 8.36
CA SER A 534 -6.38 43.69 8.68
C SER A 534 -7.40 44.09 7.58
N ALA A 535 -8.69 44.06 7.98
CA ALA A 535 -9.84 44.87 7.51
C ALA A 535 -10.67 44.49 6.25
N PRO A 536 -11.97 44.89 6.19
CA PRO A 536 -13.09 44.13 5.60
C PRO A 536 -13.76 44.83 4.38
N VAL A 537 -14.79 44.20 3.76
CA VAL A 537 -16.08 44.82 3.33
C VAL A 537 -16.95 43.85 2.50
N ALA A 538 -18.26 44.04 2.66
CA ALA A 538 -19.42 43.32 2.14
C ALA A 538 -19.86 43.68 0.70
N ASN A 539 -20.93 42.97 0.28
CA ASN A 539 -21.94 43.24 -0.75
C ASN A 539 -21.77 42.58 -2.13
N PHE A 540 -22.73 41.70 -2.47
CA PHE A 540 -23.61 41.89 -3.64
C PHE A 540 -24.86 40.97 -3.56
N ILE A 541 -26.06 41.56 -3.69
CA ILE A 541 -27.36 40.88 -3.89
C ILE A 541 -28.05 41.48 -5.14
N ALA A 542 -28.83 40.63 -5.81
CA ALA A 542 -29.84 40.87 -6.87
C ALA A 542 -29.29 41.08 -8.30
N SER A 543 -29.85 40.49 -9.37
CA SER A 543 -31.24 40.15 -9.74
C SER A 543 -31.19 39.02 -10.81
N THR A 544 -32.19 38.16 -11.04
CA THR A 544 -33.46 38.47 -11.76
C THR A 544 -34.56 37.41 -11.55
N SER A 545 -35.79 37.93 -11.54
CA SER A 545 -37.16 37.40 -11.73
C SER A 545 -37.35 36.28 -12.77
N THR A 546 -38.44 35.52 -12.90
CA THR A 546 -39.75 35.26 -12.23
C THR A 546 -40.38 34.17 -13.10
N ASP A 547 -41.10 33.20 -12.52
CA ASP A 547 -42.35 32.71 -13.13
C ASP A 547 -43.17 31.92 -12.11
N SER A 548 -44.45 32.24 -12.06
CA SER A 548 -45.43 31.79 -11.08
C SER A 548 -46.37 30.75 -11.68
N HIS A 549 -46.46 29.58 -11.05
CA HIS A 549 -47.67 28.75 -11.11
C HIS A 549 -48.00 28.22 -9.70
N SER A 550 -49.19 28.58 -9.25
CA SER A 550 -49.77 28.28 -7.96
C SER A 550 -50.28 26.83 -7.87
N LEU A 551 -49.53 26.00 -7.16
CA LEU A 551 -50.01 24.82 -6.43
C LEU A 551 -49.41 24.94 -5.04
N GLY A 552 -50.23 24.83 -3.99
CA GLY A 552 -49.87 25.14 -2.61
C GLY A 552 -48.54 24.52 -2.18
N HIS A 553 -47.47 25.32 -2.27
CA HIS A 553 -46.14 24.94 -1.84
C HIS A 553 -46.10 25.16 -0.33
N ARG A 554 -46.09 24.07 0.44
CA ARG A 554 -45.55 24.15 1.81
C ARG A 554 -44.15 24.70 1.66
N MET A 555 -43.81 25.74 2.42
CA MET A 555 -42.42 26.21 2.49
C MET A 555 -41.51 25.01 2.77
N PRO A 556 -40.34 24.90 2.13
CA PRO A 556 -39.39 23.84 2.45
C PRO A 556 -39.20 23.81 3.97
N ALA A 557 -39.34 22.64 4.57
CA ALA A 557 -39.13 22.49 6.00
C ALA A 557 -37.69 22.94 6.27
N THR A 558 -37.50 24.01 7.03
CA THR A 558 -36.18 24.47 7.42
C THR A 558 -35.97 24.09 8.88
N LEU A 559 -34.75 23.65 9.22
CA LEU A 559 -34.38 23.43 10.61
C LEU A 559 -34.69 24.69 11.42
N ALA A 560 -35.30 24.52 12.59
CA ALA A 560 -35.66 25.63 13.46
C ALA A 560 -34.43 26.52 13.76
N SER A 561 -34.62 27.84 13.65
CA SER A 561 -33.52 28.82 13.67
C SER A 561 -32.72 28.88 14.97
N ASP A 562 -33.29 28.40 16.07
CA ASP A 562 -32.63 28.28 17.37
C ASP A 562 -31.66 27.09 17.40
N LEU A 563 -32.11 25.92 16.94
CA LEU A 563 -31.30 24.72 16.82
C LEU A 563 -30.18 24.89 15.79
N ALA A 564 -30.51 25.42 14.61
CA ALA A 564 -29.53 25.68 13.56
C ALA A 564 -28.38 26.56 14.07
N ARG A 565 -28.72 27.65 14.76
CA ARG A 565 -27.75 28.58 15.34
C ARG A 565 -26.90 27.92 16.42
N TYR A 566 -27.49 27.14 17.32
CA TYR A 566 -26.73 26.45 18.35
C TYR A 566 -25.74 25.44 17.77
N LEU A 567 -26.16 24.66 16.77
CA LEU A 567 -25.28 23.73 16.07
C LEU A 567 -24.13 24.49 15.37
N ASP A 568 -24.41 25.61 14.71
CA ASP A 568 -23.39 26.44 14.06
C ASP A 568 -22.41 27.08 15.06
N ASP A 569 -22.93 27.65 16.15
CA ASP A 569 -22.11 28.31 17.19
C ASP A 569 -21.20 27.32 17.92
N ASN A 570 -21.55 26.02 17.94
CA ASN A 570 -20.80 24.96 18.62
C ASN A 570 -20.10 24.00 17.67
N ASP A 571 -20.16 24.21 16.36
CA ASP A 571 -19.67 23.27 15.35
C ASP A 571 -18.21 22.85 15.62
N ARG A 572 -17.32 23.81 15.88
CA ARG A 572 -15.93 23.53 16.24
C ARG A 572 -15.79 22.65 17.50
N ARG A 573 -16.56 22.94 18.55
CA ARG A 573 -16.52 22.17 19.80
C ARG A 573 -16.96 20.73 19.54
N PHE A 574 -17.99 20.53 18.72
CA PHE A 574 -18.47 19.20 18.37
C PHE A 574 -17.44 18.42 17.57
N HIS A 575 -16.72 19.04 16.64
CA HIS A 575 -15.61 18.39 15.95
C HIS A 575 -14.47 18.02 16.91
N ASP A 576 -14.10 18.92 17.83
CA ASP A 576 -13.07 18.65 18.82
C ASP A 576 -13.47 17.46 19.74
N GLU A 577 -14.72 17.42 20.19
CA GLU A 577 -15.27 16.31 20.99
C GLU A 577 -15.33 15.00 20.21
N LEU A 578 -15.80 15.02 18.95
CA LEU A 578 -15.78 13.84 18.09
C LEU A 578 -14.35 13.31 17.94
N PHE A 579 -13.38 14.21 17.78
CA PHE A 579 -11.99 13.81 17.62
C PHE A 579 -11.42 13.17 18.88
N ASP A 580 -11.81 13.65 20.05
CA ASP A 580 -11.47 13.00 21.32
C ASP A 580 -12.09 11.60 21.43
N PHE A 581 -13.30 11.39 20.92
CA PHE A 581 -13.93 10.08 20.89
C PHE A 581 -13.23 9.10 19.94
N LEU A 582 -12.85 9.59 18.75
CA LEU A 582 -12.12 8.82 17.73
C LEU A 582 -10.71 8.42 18.19
N ARG A 583 -10.10 9.19 19.11
CA ARG A 583 -8.81 8.85 19.72
C ARG A 583 -8.82 7.68 20.68
N ILE A 584 -10.00 7.22 21.10
CA ILE A 584 -10.11 6.04 21.97
C ILE A 584 -10.12 4.79 21.10
N PRO A 585 -9.11 3.90 21.15
CA PRO A 585 -9.04 2.72 20.29
C PRO A 585 -9.89 1.57 20.85
N SER A 586 -11.21 1.75 20.85
CA SER A 586 -12.20 0.78 21.36
C SER A 586 -12.39 -0.41 20.42
N VAL A 587 -11.38 -1.26 20.28
CA VAL A 587 -11.38 -2.42 19.37
C VAL A 587 -11.90 -3.68 20.08
N SER A 588 -13.17 -4.05 19.87
CA SER A 588 -13.84 -5.18 20.55
C SER A 588 -13.28 -6.56 20.18
N ALA A 589 -12.72 -6.72 18.97
CA ALA A 589 -12.18 -8.00 18.51
C ALA A 589 -10.88 -8.44 19.21
N ARG A 590 -10.34 -7.64 20.14
CA ARG A 590 -8.99 -7.80 20.68
C ARG A 590 -8.91 -7.52 22.18
N PRO A 591 -8.61 -8.53 23.01
CA PRO A 591 -8.58 -8.39 24.47
C PRO A 591 -7.59 -7.34 24.99
N GLU A 592 -6.52 -7.03 24.25
CA GLU A 592 -5.58 -5.98 24.66
C GLU A 592 -6.21 -4.57 24.72
N PHE A 593 -7.36 -4.35 24.07
CA PHE A 593 -8.10 -3.09 24.07
C PHE A 593 -9.27 -3.06 25.08
N ASP A 594 -9.44 -4.07 25.94
CA ASP A 594 -10.51 -4.10 26.95
C ASP A 594 -10.54 -2.84 27.84
N GLY A 595 -9.36 -2.28 28.15
CA GLY A 595 -9.25 -1.03 28.88
C GLY A 595 -9.75 0.18 28.09
N ASP A 596 -9.52 0.21 26.78
CA ASP A 596 -9.98 1.26 25.89
C ASP A 596 -11.49 1.15 25.59
N MET A 597 -12.02 -0.08 25.56
CA MET A 597 -13.45 -0.36 25.53
C MET A 597 -14.17 0.26 26.73
N GLN A 598 -13.64 0.04 27.94
CA GLN A 598 -14.18 0.66 29.16
C GLN A 598 -14.08 2.20 29.11
N ARG A 599 -12.95 2.74 28.64
CA ARG A 599 -12.77 4.20 28.45
C ARG A 599 -13.76 4.79 27.46
N ALA A 600 -14.08 4.10 26.37
CA ALA A 600 -15.06 4.55 25.39
C ALA A 600 -16.48 4.56 25.99
N ALA A 601 -16.86 3.52 26.73
CA ALA A 601 -18.14 3.47 27.45
C ALA A 601 -18.26 4.63 28.47
N GLU A 602 -17.19 4.92 29.20
CA GLU A 602 -17.12 6.06 30.13
C GLU A 602 -17.22 7.40 29.42
N TRP A 603 -16.54 7.55 28.29
CA TRP A 603 -16.60 8.77 27.47
C TRP A 603 -18.01 9.02 26.94
N VAL A 604 -18.65 7.99 26.37
CA VAL A 604 -20.04 8.06 25.87
C VAL A 604 -20.98 8.41 27.03
N SER A 605 -20.81 7.75 28.18
CA SER A 605 -21.61 8.03 29.38
C SER A 605 -21.47 9.48 29.85
N ALA A 606 -20.25 10.01 29.88
CA ALA A 606 -19.98 11.39 30.26
C ALA A 606 -20.61 12.39 29.27
N ASN A 607 -20.53 12.11 27.96
CA ASN A 607 -21.09 12.98 26.93
C ASN A 607 -22.62 13.04 27.00
N MET A 608 -23.29 11.90 27.19
CA MET A 608 -24.74 11.84 27.41
C MET A 608 -25.18 12.60 28.67
N ARG A 609 -24.45 12.47 29.79
CA ARG A 609 -24.75 13.23 31.02
C ARG A 609 -24.56 14.73 30.80
N ALA A 610 -23.51 15.14 30.11
CA ALA A 610 -23.26 16.54 29.77
C ALA A 610 -24.37 17.13 28.88
N ALA A 611 -24.92 16.33 27.97
CA ALA A 611 -26.07 16.71 27.17
C ALA A 611 -27.37 16.86 28.00
N GLY A 612 -27.45 16.23 29.18
CA GLY A 612 -28.58 16.33 30.11
C GLY A 612 -29.42 15.06 30.26
N LEU A 613 -28.90 13.91 29.83
CA LEU A 613 -29.54 12.60 29.99
C LEU A 613 -29.19 11.97 31.34
N ASP A 614 -30.08 11.14 31.87
CA ASP A 614 -29.78 10.23 32.99
C ASP A 614 -29.07 9.00 32.41
N THR A 615 -27.84 8.71 32.85
CA THR A 615 -26.98 7.75 32.13
C THR A 615 -26.29 6.75 33.05
N GLU A 616 -26.33 5.49 32.65
CA GLU A 616 -25.80 4.34 33.36
C GLU A 616 -24.95 3.45 32.41
N ILE A 617 -23.84 2.90 32.92
CA ILE A 617 -23.04 1.89 32.21
C ILE A 617 -23.46 0.53 32.76
N MET A 618 -24.06 -0.29 31.89
CA MET A 618 -24.69 -1.56 32.24
C MET A 618 -23.78 -2.73 31.83
N PRO A 619 -23.31 -3.56 32.77
CA PRO A 619 -22.50 -4.72 32.41
C PRO A 619 -23.32 -5.76 31.64
N THR A 620 -22.67 -6.43 30.68
CA THR A 620 -23.21 -7.55 29.91
C THR A 620 -22.32 -8.79 30.09
N GLY A 621 -22.54 -9.85 29.30
CA GLY A 621 -21.63 -11.00 29.24
C GLY A 621 -20.26 -10.68 28.62
N GLY A 622 -20.12 -9.53 27.95
CA GLY A 622 -18.88 -9.02 27.37
C GLY A 622 -18.72 -7.52 27.61
N HIS A 623 -18.59 -6.71 26.56
CA HIS A 623 -18.44 -5.25 26.73
C HIS A 623 -19.75 -4.57 27.18
N PRO A 624 -19.69 -3.54 28.05
CA PRO A 624 -20.89 -2.97 28.65
C PRO A 624 -21.74 -2.17 27.66
N VAL A 625 -23.04 -2.10 27.90
CA VAL A 625 -23.95 -1.19 27.19
C VAL A 625 -24.05 0.13 27.96
N VAL A 626 -23.98 1.26 27.27
CA VAL A 626 -24.24 2.58 27.87
C VAL A 626 -25.68 2.99 27.56
N LEU A 627 -26.47 3.22 28.60
CA LEU A 627 -27.88 3.59 28.49
C LEU A 627 -28.09 5.02 28.98
N GLY A 628 -28.54 5.90 28.09
CA GLY A 628 -28.93 7.28 28.39
C GLY A 628 -30.43 7.50 28.25
N GLU A 629 -31.09 8.14 29.21
CA GLU A 629 -32.53 8.33 29.22
C GLU A 629 -32.94 9.78 29.47
N TRP A 630 -33.98 10.22 28.78
CA TRP A 630 -34.69 11.44 29.09
C TRP A 630 -36.20 11.21 28.94
N ARG A 631 -36.89 11.11 30.09
CA ARG A 631 -38.32 10.74 30.18
C ARG A 631 -39.17 11.85 30.81
N LYS A 632 -38.94 13.09 30.40
CA LYS A 632 -39.58 14.29 30.96
C LYS A 632 -40.45 15.02 29.93
N ALA A 633 -40.76 14.38 28.79
CA ALA A 633 -41.63 14.95 27.77
C ALA A 633 -43.08 15.08 28.30
N PRO A 634 -43.92 15.93 27.70
CA PRO A 634 -45.34 16.00 28.03
C PRO A 634 -46.02 14.63 27.95
N ALA A 635 -47.05 14.43 28.77
CA ALA A 635 -47.85 13.19 28.72
C ALA A 635 -48.40 12.94 27.30
N GLY A 636 -48.22 11.72 26.79
CA GLY A 636 -48.61 11.34 25.43
C GLY A 636 -47.57 11.64 24.35
N ALA A 637 -46.42 12.21 24.68
CA ALA A 637 -45.30 12.33 23.75
C ALA A 637 -44.68 10.95 23.44
N PRO A 638 -44.26 10.71 22.18
CA PRO A 638 -43.66 9.43 21.80
C PRO A 638 -42.32 9.21 22.51
N THR A 639 -41.92 7.95 22.62
CA THR A 639 -40.60 7.53 23.07
C THR A 639 -39.80 6.99 21.89
N VAL A 640 -38.61 7.53 21.66
CA VAL A 640 -37.68 7.05 20.63
C VAL A 640 -36.50 6.34 21.30
N LEU A 641 -36.18 5.14 20.82
CA LEU A 641 -34.92 4.49 21.11
C LEU A 641 -33.93 4.81 19.99
N ILE A 642 -32.78 5.36 20.35
CA ILE A 642 -31.64 5.58 19.45
C ILE A 642 -30.64 4.48 19.74
N TYR A 643 -30.21 3.77 18.71
CA TYR A 643 -29.14 2.78 18.81
C TYR A 643 -27.94 3.19 17.96
N GLY A 644 -26.74 2.88 18.47
CA GLY A 644 -25.46 2.93 17.77
C GLY A 644 -24.41 2.16 18.59
N HIS A 645 -23.17 2.09 18.10
CA HIS A 645 -22.09 1.39 18.82
C HIS A 645 -20.84 2.25 18.97
N TYR A 646 -20.06 1.93 19.99
CA TYR A 646 -18.81 2.63 20.32
C TYR A 646 -17.57 1.77 20.12
N ASP A 647 -17.71 0.46 19.90
CA ASP A 647 -16.63 -0.38 19.42
C ASP A 647 -16.37 -0.18 17.93
N VAL A 648 -15.19 -0.55 17.49
CA VAL A 648 -14.72 -0.37 16.10
C VAL A 648 -13.88 -1.58 15.66
N GLN A 649 -13.87 -1.87 14.35
CA GLN A 649 -12.98 -2.89 13.80
C GLN A 649 -11.49 -2.64 14.12
N PRO A 650 -10.65 -3.71 14.18
CA PRO A 650 -9.20 -3.56 14.13
C PRO A 650 -8.77 -2.71 12.93
N ALA A 651 -7.73 -1.91 13.13
CA ALA A 651 -7.28 -0.98 12.10
C ALA A 651 -6.31 -1.60 11.09
N GLU A 652 -5.89 -2.84 11.24
CA GLU A 652 -4.91 -3.41 10.32
C GLU A 652 -5.43 -3.59 8.89
N PRO A 653 -4.55 -3.50 7.88
CA PRO A 653 -3.11 -3.23 7.97
C PRO A 653 -2.79 -1.73 8.14
N LEU A 654 -2.02 -1.39 9.19
CA LEU A 654 -1.68 -0.02 9.55
C LEU A 654 -0.89 0.72 8.48
N ASP A 655 -0.08 0.01 7.69
CA ASP A 655 0.73 0.60 6.61
C ASP A 655 -0.10 1.01 5.38
N LEU A 656 -1.42 0.75 5.38
CA LEU A 656 -2.35 1.25 4.37
C LEU A 656 -3.07 2.52 4.82
N TRP A 657 -2.97 2.92 6.09
CA TRP A 657 -3.57 4.15 6.57
C TRP A 657 -2.72 5.37 6.20
N THR A 658 -3.40 6.46 5.89
CA THR A 658 -2.82 7.76 5.59
C THR A 658 -2.42 8.48 6.89
N THR A 659 -3.33 8.54 7.85
CA THR A 659 -3.04 8.95 9.23
C THR A 659 -3.31 7.79 10.15
N PRO A 660 -2.76 7.75 11.38
CA PRO A 660 -2.98 6.65 12.29
C PRO A 660 -4.49 6.50 12.46
N PRO A 661 -4.97 5.27 12.57
CA PRO A 661 -6.40 5.00 12.62
C PRO A 661 -7.11 5.79 13.71
N PHE A 662 -6.45 6.05 14.84
CA PHE A 662 -7.05 6.74 15.98
C PHE A 662 -6.53 8.17 16.15
N GLU A 663 -5.88 8.78 15.16
CA GLU A 663 -5.65 10.23 15.16
C GLU A 663 -6.47 10.89 14.05
N PRO A 664 -7.64 11.46 14.38
CA PRO A 664 -8.57 11.99 13.41
C PRO A 664 -7.97 13.20 12.68
N THR A 665 -8.09 13.20 11.35
CA THR A 665 -7.61 14.31 10.52
C THR A 665 -8.59 14.69 9.44
N ILE A 666 -8.78 16.00 9.23
CA ILE A 666 -9.57 16.49 8.10
C ILE A 666 -8.69 16.61 6.87
N ARG A 667 -9.08 15.96 5.77
CA ARG A 667 -8.45 16.07 4.45
C ARG A 667 -9.50 16.15 3.37
N ASP A 668 -9.41 17.14 2.48
CA ASP A 668 -10.35 17.33 1.38
C ASP A 668 -11.84 17.30 1.80
N GLY A 669 -12.15 17.88 2.97
CA GLY A 669 -13.51 17.93 3.53
C GLY A 669 -14.00 16.60 4.12
N ARG A 670 -13.09 15.71 4.50
CA ARG A 670 -13.40 14.38 5.07
C ARG A 670 -12.64 14.17 6.37
N ILE A 671 -13.33 13.65 7.38
CA ILE A 671 -12.78 13.27 8.67
C ILE A 671 -12.26 11.84 8.54
N TYR A 672 -10.95 11.65 8.55
CA TYR A 672 -10.32 10.33 8.46
C TYR A 672 -9.95 9.81 9.85
N ALA A 673 -10.58 8.72 10.29
CA ALA A 673 -10.24 7.92 11.46
C ALA A 673 -11.01 6.60 11.43
N ARG A 674 -10.48 5.56 12.09
CA ARG A 674 -11.25 4.35 12.44
C ARG A 674 -12.39 4.76 13.37
N GLY A 675 -13.60 4.37 13.03
CA GLY A 675 -14.82 4.75 13.75
C GLY A 675 -15.43 6.07 13.29
N SER A 676 -14.82 6.78 12.32
CA SER A 676 -15.33 8.07 11.86
C SER A 676 -16.71 7.95 11.21
N VAL A 677 -16.93 6.94 10.38
CA VAL A 677 -18.24 6.64 9.79
C VAL A 677 -18.94 5.49 10.53
N ASP A 678 -18.19 4.57 11.13
CA ASP A 678 -18.69 3.27 11.62
C ASP A 678 -18.22 2.97 13.06
N ASP A 679 -18.97 3.38 14.11
CA ASP A 679 -20.18 4.21 14.07
C ASP A 679 -20.09 5.42 15.01
N LYS A 680 -18.89 5.72 15.53
CA LYS A 680 -18.71 6.80 16.52
C LYS A 680 -19.21 8.14 16.01
N GLY A 681 -18.95 8.46 14.75
CA GLY A 681 -19.40 9.71 14.14
C GLY A 681 -20.93 9.85 14.09
N GLN A 682 -21.65 8.79 13.70
CA GLN A 682 -23.09 8.90 13.54
C GLN A 682 -23.83 8.77 14.87
N LEU A 683 -23.39 7.88 15.77
CA LEU A 683 -23.85 7.87 17.17
C LEU A 683 -23.66 9.25 17.83
N PHE A 684 -22.50 9.87 17.62
CA PHE A 684 -22.21 11.18 18.17
C PHE A 684 -23.12 12.28 17.60
N ALA A 685 -23.48 12.20 16.31
CA ALA A 685 -24.40 13.16 15.70
C ALA A 685 -25.79 13.17 16.39
N HIS A 686 -26.30 12.00 16.79
CA HIS A 686 -27.53 11.90 17.59
C HIS A 686 -27.39 12.58 18.95
N MET A 687 -26.29 12.31 19.67
CA MET A 687 -26.05 12.91 21.00
C MET A 687 -25.99 14.44 20.93
N LYS A 688 -25.32 15.01 19.92
CA LYS A 688 -25.27 16.46 19.72
C LYS A 688 -26.62 17.06 19.30
N ALA A 689 -27.43 16.34 18.53
CA ALA A 689 -28.79 16.77 18.22
C ALA A 689 -29.69 16.86 19.48
N LEU A 690 -29.53 15.93 20.43
CA LEU A 690 -30.22 15.96 21.72
C LEU A 690 -29.72 17.10 22.61
N GLU A 691 -28.39 17.28 22.67
CA GLU A 691 -27.76 18.39 23.40
C GLU A 691 -28.29 19.73 22.90
N ALA A 692 -28.36 19.93 21.58
CA ALA A 692 -28.87 21.18 21.00
C ALA A 692 -30.28 21.51 21.48
N HIS A 693 -31.18 20.52 21.56
CA HIS A 693 -32.53 20.75 22.09
C HIS A 693 -32.52 21.10 23.57
N LEU A 694 -31.79 20.34 24.38
CA LEU A 694 -31.77 20.54 25.83
C LEU A 694 -31.15 21.88 26.21
N GLN A 695 -30.08 22.29 25.53
CA GLN A 695 -29.38 23.54 25.83
C GLN A 695 -30.11 24.78 25.30
N THR A 696 -30.83 24.68 24.18
CA THR A 696 -31.57 25.84 23.62
C THR A 696 -32.98 25.99 24.20
N ARG A 697 -33.66 24.88 24.51
CA ARG A 697 -35.09 24.86 24.87
C ARG A 697 -35.35 24.35 26.29
N GLY A 698 -34.35 23.78 26.96
CA GLY A 698 -34.48 23.20 28.31
C GLY A 698 -35.24 21.88 28.37
N LYS A 699 -35.68 21.33 27.23
CA LYS A 699 -36.47 20.10 27.12
C LYS A 699 -36.35 19.46 25.74
N LEU A 700 -36.59 18.15 25.65
CA LEU A 700 -36.81 17.45 24.38
C LEU A 700 -38.30 17.45 24.00
N PRO A 701 -38.63 17.40 22.70
CA PRO A 701 -40.02 17.34 22.22
C PRO A 701 -40.65 15.93 22.37
N LEU A 702 -39.83 14.93 22.70
CA LEU A 702 -40.19 13.52 22.86
C LEU A 702 -39.37 12.86 23.98
N ASN A 703 -39.75 11.67 24.43
CA ASN A 703 -38.92 10.88 25.35
C ASN A 703 -37.82 10.15 24.55
N VAL A 704 -36.61 10.04 25.10
CA VAL A 704 -35.48 9.38 24.44
C VAL A 704 -34.86 8.33 25.34
N VAL A 705 -34.48 7.22 24.71
CA VAL A 705 -33.56 6.21 25.24
C VAL A 705 -32.42 6.09 24.23
N VAL A 706 -31.18 6.33 24.62
CA VAL A 706 -30.00 6.04 23.79
C VAL A 706 -29.35 4.77 24.32
N LEU A 707 -29.22 3.76 23.46
CA LEU A 707 -28.55 2.50 23.74
C LEU A 707 -27.29 2.43 22.89
N ALA A 708 -26.12 2.61 23.50
CA ALA A 708 -24.83 2.49 22.84
C ALA A 708 -24.14 1.18 23.27
N GLU A 709 -23.90 0.27 22.33
CA GLU A 709 -23.22 -1.01 22.60
C GLU A 709 -21.73 -1.00 22.24
N GLY A 710 -21.00 -2.03 22.67
CA GLY A 710 -19.56 -2.19 22.40
C GLY A 710 -19.18 -3.55 21.84
N GLU A 711 -20.11 -4.27 21.20
CA GLU A 711 -19.86 -5.61 20.65
C GLU A 711 -20.36 -5.77 19.21
N GLU A 712 -20.76 -4.70 18.52
CA GLU A 712 -21.34 -4.79 17.16
C GLU A 712 -20.36 -5.47 16.20
N GLU A 713 -19.08 -5.07 16.27
CA GLU A 713 -18.03 -5.47 15.33
C GLU A 713 -17.55 -6.93 15.55
N VAL A 714 -18.03 -7.55 16.63
CA VAL A 714 -17.82 -8.96 16.98
C VAL A 714 -19.12 -9.77 17.01
N GLY A 715 -20.25 -9.18 16.58
CA GLY A 715 -21.51 -9.87 16.32
C GLY A 715 -22.63 -9.66 17.35
N SER A 716 -22.46 -8.77 18.32
CA SER A 716 -23.46 -8.40 19.35
C SER A 716 -24.01 -9.60 20.15
N ASP A 717 -23.21 -10.63 20.39
CA ASP A 717 -23.65 -11.92 20.97
C ASP A 717 -24.42 -11.77 22.31
N ASN A 718 -24.12 -10.73 23.10
CA ASN A 718 -24.78 -10.48 24.39
C ASN A 718 -25.94 -9.48 24.32
N LEU A 719 -26.12 -8.76 23.21
CA LEU A 719 -27.07 -7.66 23.15
C LEU A 719 -28.53 -8.15 23.17
N GLU A 720 -28.87 -9.21 22.43
CA GLU A 720 -30.24 -9.73 22.41
C GLU A 720 -30.73 -10.11 23.81
N ALA A 721 -29.86 -10.78 24.60
CA ALA A 721 -30.16 -11.15 25.96
C ALA A 721 -30.39 -9.92 26.86
N TYR A 722 -29.56 -8.88 26.70
CA TYR A 722 -29.72 -7.61 27.40
C TYR A 722 -31.04 -6.92 27.04
N VAL A 723 -31.36 -6.79 25.74
CA VAL A 723 -32.59 -6.14 25.28
C VAL A 723 -33.82 -6.88 25.80
N ASN A 724 -33.83 -8.22 25.78
CA ASN A 724 -34.91 -9.02 26.36
C ASN A 724 -35.07 -8.77 27.87
N ALA A 725 -33.97 -8.73 28.62
CA ALA A 725 -34.00 -8.48 30.06
C ALA A 725 -34.48 -7.06 30.40
N GLN A 726 -34.16 -6.08 29.55
CA GLN A 726 -34.49 -4.67 29.74
C GLN A 726 -35.70 -4.19 28.91
N ALA A 727 -36.44 -5.09 28.25
CA ALA A 727 -37.49 -4.74 27.29
C ALA A 727 -38.52 -3.72 27.82
N LYS A 728 -38.87 -3.81 29.11
CA LYS A 728 -39.76 -2.84 29.77
C LYS A 728 -39.15 -1.44 29.88
N ARG A 729 -37.85 -1.35 30.20
CA ARG A 729 -37.10 -0.09 30.31
C ARG A 729 -36.77 0.49 28.94
N LEU A 730 -36.60 -0.36 27.93
CA LEU A 730 -36.32 0.03 26.54
C LEU A 730 -37.59 0.27 25.70
N ALA A 731 -38.78 0.10 26.28
CA ALA A 731 -40.04 0.28 25.56
C ALA A 731 -40.10 1.65 24.88
N CYS A 732 -40.36 1.63 23.58
CA CYS A 732 -40.36 2.80 22.70
C CYS A 732 -41.44 2.67 21.63
N ASP A 733 -41.83 3.81 21.05
CA ASP A 733 -42.74 3.87 19.90
C ASP A 733 -41.99 3.72 18.58
N TYR A 734 -40.72 4.17 18.53
CA TYR A 734 -39.87 4.10 17.34
C TYR A 734 -38.42 3.78 17.73
N VAL A 735 -37.72 3.06 16.86
CA VAL A 735 -36.26 2.87 16.93
C VAL A 735 -35.62 3.65 15.79
N VAL A 736 -34.54 4.38 16.07
CA VAL A 736 -33.77 5.12 15.06
C VAL A 736 -32.32 4.69 15.13
N ILE A 737 -31.76 4.31 13.99
CA ILE A 737 -30.38 3.84 13.84
C ILE A 737 -29.73 4.65 12.73
N SER A 738 -28.52 5.16 13.00
CA SER A 738 -27.68 5.75 11.97
C SER A 738 -26.42 4.95 11.88
N ASP A 739 -26.43 3.96 11.00
CA ASP A 739 -25.29 3.08 10.74
C ASP A 739 -25.42 2.54 9.30
N SER A 740 -25.53 3.47 8.35
CA SER A 740 -25.60 3.13 6.93
C SER A 740 -25.02 4.25 6.07
N SER A 741 -25.04 4.04 4.76
CA SER A 741 -24.62 5.06 3.79
C SER A 741 -25.80 5.82 3.18
N MET A 742 -25.54 7.05 2.73
CA MET A 742 -26.33 7.74 1.72
C MET A 742 -26.00 7.18 0.33
N PHE A 743 -26.86 7.40 -0.67
CA PHE A 743 -26.62 6.94 -2.04
C PHE A 743 -25.41 7.64 -2.69
N ALA A 744 -25.27 8.95 -2.48
CA ALA A 744 -24.23 9.80 -3.05
C ALA A 744 -24.11 11.13 -2.27
N PRO A 745 -23.01 11.89 -2.44
CA PRO A 745 -22.86 13.20 -1.82
C PRO A 745 -24.07 14.10 -2.10
N GLY A 746 -24.61 14.69 -1.04
CA GLY A 746 -25.78 15.56 -1.09
C GLY A 746 -27.11 14.85 -1.37
N LEU A 747 -27.15 13.54 -1.59
CA LEU A 747 -28.38 12.76 -1.81
C LEU A 747 -28.70 11.89 -0.60
N PRO A 748 -29.48 12.38 0.38
CA PRO A 748 -29.78 11.63 1.60
C PRO A 748 -30.56 10.36 1.28
N SER A 749 -30.50 9.37 2.17
CA SER A 749 -31.15 8.08 1.93
C SER A 749 -31.81 7.51 3.17
N ILE A 750 -32.86 6.73 2.94
CA ILE A 750 -33.51 5.90 3.96
C ILE A 750 -33.27 4.44 3.54
N LEU A 751 -32.74 3.64 4.45
CA LEU A 751 -32.47 2.23 4.20
C LEU A 751 -33.80 1.45 4.24
N SER A 752 -34.07 0.69 3.18
CA SER A 752 -35.28 -0.12 3.03
C SER A 752 -35.08 -1.59 3.37
N SER A 753 -33.85 -2.09 3.27
CA SER A 753 -33.54 -3.48 3.54
C SER A 753 -32.09 -3.68 3.95
N LEU A 754 -31.89 -4.65 4.84
CA LEU A 754 -30.61 -5.28 5.12
C LEU A 754 -30.73 -6.77 4.81
N ARG A 755 -29.71 -7.33 4.18
CA ARG A 755 -29.70 -8.75 3.92
C ARG A 755 -29.36 -9.52 5.18
N GLY A 756 -29.95 -10.69 5.33
CA GLY A 756 -29.50 -11.69 6.30
C GLY A 756 -28.35 -12.53 5.73
N LEU A 757 -27.90 -13.51 6.51
CA LEU A 757 -26.86 -14.44 6.12
C LEU A 757 -27.19 -15.85 6.60
N ALA A 758 -26.98 -16.85 5.76
CA ALA A 758 -26.83 -18.24 6.16
C ALA A 758 -25.52 -18.77 5.56
N TYR A 759 -24.54 -19.09 6.40
CA TYR A 759 -23.21 -19.48 5.93
C TYR A 759 -22.91 -20.94 6.27
N PHE A 760 -22.48 -21.72 5.28
CA PHE A 760 -22.33 -23.17 5.38
C PHE A 760 -20.92 -23.62 5.02
N GLN A 761 -20.45 -24.68 5.68
CA GLN A 761 -19.42 -25.58 5.16
C GLN A 761 -20.06 -26.89 4.73
N ILE A 762 -19.74 -27.34 3.53
CA ILE A 762 -20.18 -28.62 2.95
C ILE A 762 -18.93 -29.48 2.77
N ASP A 763 -18.83 -30.57 3.52
CA ASP A 763 -17.72 -31.52 3.47
C ASP A 763 -18.20 -32.83 2.82
N LEU A 764 -17.42 -33.32 1.83
CA LEU A 764 -17.62 -34.61 1.19
C LEU A 764 -16.46 -35.54 1.51
N GLU A 765 -16.77 -36.77 1.89
CA GLU A 765 -15.81 -37.86 2.12
C GLU A 765 -16.16 -39.08 1.27
N GLY A 766 -15.19 -39.57 0.49
CA GLY A 766 -15.33 -40.76 -0.36
C GLY A 766 -14.44 -41.90 0.12
N PRO A 767 -13.38 -42.27 -0.63
CA PRO A 767 -12.46 -43.32 -0.21
C PRO A 767 -11.67 -42.93 1.04
N THR A 768 -11.20 -43.92 1.80
CA THR A 768 -10.46 -43.71 3.08
C THR A 768 -9.11 -43.02 2.92
N SER A 769 -8.57 -43.00 1.70
CA SER A 769 -7.35 -42.28 1.33
C SER A 769 -7.43 -41.79 -0.11
N ASP A 770 -6.56 -40.86 -0.46
CA ASP A 770 -6.35 -40.48 -1.86
C ASP A 770 -5.97 -41.70 -2.71
N LEU A 771 -6.48 -41.76 -3.94
CA LEU A 771 -6.27 -42.87 -4.87
C LEU A 771 -5.57 -42.41 -6.15
N HIS A 772 -4.85 -43.32 -6.81
CA HIS A 772 -4.25 -43.04 -8.11
C HIS A 772 -5.34 -42.87 -9.18
N SER A 773 -5.45 -41.69 -9.80
CA SER A 773 -6.60 -41.37 -10.65
C SER A 773 -6.67 -42.22 -11.93
N GLY A 774 -5.54 -42.75 -12.40
CA GLY A 774 -5.52 -43.65 -13.56
C GLY A 774 -5.94 -45.09 -13.23
N SER A 775 -5.69 -45.55 -12.01
CA SER A 775 -5.96 -46.93 -11.60
C SER A 775 -7.39 -47.12 -11.09
N TYR A 776 -7.95 -46.08 -10.47
CA TYR A 776 -9.27 -46.12 -9.84
C TYR A 776 -10.29 -45.18 -10.50
N GLY A 777 -9.85 -44.35 -11.46
CA GLY A 777 -10.72 -43.44 -12.19
C GLY A 777 -11.79 -44.19 -12.97
N GLY A 778 -13.04 -43.74 -12.83
CA GLY A 778 -14.22 -44.39 -13.42
C GLY A 778 -14.86 -45.47 -12.54
N ALA A 779 -14.12 -46.05 -11.59
CA ALA A 779 -14.65 -47.05 -10.66
C ALA A 779 -15.09 -46.45 -9.31
N VAL A 780 -14.36 -45.45 -8.80
CA VAL A 780 -14.65 -44.78 -7.52
C VAL A 780 -15.25 -43.41 -7.77
N VAL A 781 -16.33 -43.07 -7.04
CA VAL A 781 -16.92 -41.72 -7.09
C VAL A 781 -15.91 -40.72 -6.54
N ASN A 782 -15.51 -39.76 -7.38
CA ASN A 782 -14.57 -38.72 -7.00
C ASN A 782 -15.29 -37.62 -6.20
N PRO A 783 -14.96 -37.40 -4.92
CA PRO A 783 -15.52 -36.33 -4.08
C PRO A 783 -15.44 -34.94 -4.70
N ALA A 784 -14.36 -34.62 -5.43
CA ALA A 784 -14.22 -33.34 -6.12
C ALA A 784 -15.33 -33.14 -7.17
N MET A 785 -15.61 -34.20 -7.93
CA MET A 785 -16.63 -34.18 -8.98
C MET A 785 -18.04 -34.25 -8.41
N ALA A 786 -18.24 -35.00 -7.34
CA ALA A 786 -19.51 -35.00 -6.61
C ALA A 786 -19.83 -33.59 -6.07
N LEU A 787 -18.87 -32.92 -5.43
CA LEU A 787 -19.04 -31.56 -4.93
C LEU A 787 -19.34 -30.58 -6.07
N ALA A 788 -18.58 -30.62 -7.17
CA ALA A 788 -18.81 -29.76 -8.33
C ALA A 788 -20.22 -29.94 -8.91
N ARG A 789 -20.73 -31.17 -8.99
CA ARG A 789 -22.10 -31.46 -9.46
C ARG A 789 -23.16 -30.97 -8.50
N ILE A 790 -22.94 -31.09 -7.20
CA ILE A 790 -23.86 -30.54 -6.19
C ILE A 790 -23.92 -29.02 -6.32
N LEU A 791 -22.79 -28.34 -6.35
CA LEU A 791 -22.73 -26.87 -6.47
C LEU A 791 -23.36 -26.37 -7.77
N ALA A 792 -23.16 -27.09 -8.88
CA ALA A 792 -23.78 -26.75 -10.17
C ALA A 792 -25.32 -26.84 -10.14
N THR A 793 -25.92 -27.54 -9.16
CA THR A 793 -27.39 -27.61 -9.01
C THR A 793 -27.98 -26.46 -8.19
N PHE A 794 -27.15 -25.57 -7.62
CA PHE A 794 -27.64 -24.43 -6.84
C PHE A 794 -28.24 -23.34 -7.71
N PHE A 795 -27.98 -23.34 -9.01
CA PHE A 795 -28.45 -22.34 -9.94
C PHE A 795 -29.11 -22.97 -11.17
N ASP A 796 -30.09 -22.30 -11.73
CA ASP A 796 -30.62 -22.62 -13.06
C ASP A 796 -29.85 -21.90 -14.18
N ALA A 797 -30.30 -22.07 -15.42
CA ALA A 797 -29.66 -21.48 -16.60
C ALA A 797 -29.78 -19.94 -16.66
N ASP A 798 -30.65 -19.33 -15.86
CA ASP A 798 -30.90 -17.89 -15.81
C ASP A 798 -30.26 -17.22 -14.58
N GLY A 799 -29.46 -17.98 -13.81
CA GLY A 799 -28.73 -17.49 -12.65
C GLY A 799 -29.59 -17.37 -11.39
N ARG A 800 -30.80 -17.93 -11.39
CA ARG A 800 -31.69 -17.96 -10.22
C ARG A 800 -31.34 -19.18 -9.35
N ILE A 801 -31.48 -19.03 -8.03
CA ILE A 801 -31.18 -20.11 -7.08
C ILE A 801 -32.22 -21.23 -7.24
N ALA A 802 -31.75 -22.42 -7.62
CA ALA A 802 -32.57 -23.57 -7.99
C ALA A 802 -32.83 -24.54 -6.82
N ILE A 803 -32.50 -24.14 -5.59
CA ILE A 803 -32.85 -24.87 -4.37
C ILE A 803 -34.37 -24.78 -4.17
N PRO A 804 -35.12 -25.91 -4.16
CA PRO A 804 -36.58 -25.86 -4.01
C PRO A 804 -37.00 -25.16 -2.72
N GLY A 805 -38.02 -24.30 -2.81
CA GLY A 805 -38.55 -23.52 -1.69
C GLY A 805 -37.76 -22.25 -1.34
N PHE A 806 -36.60 -22.02 -1.96
CA PHE A 806 -35.70 -20.92 -1.58
C PHE A 806 -36.34 -19.53 -1.75
N TYR A 807 -37.22 -19.36 -2.74
CA TYR A 807 -37.89 -18.09 -3.02
C TYR A 807 -39.33 -17.99 -2.48
N ASP A 808 -39.85 -19.01 -1.80
CA ASP A 808 -41.26 -19.05 -1.37
C ASP A 808 -41.63 -17.90 -0.42
N LYS A 809 -40.64 -17.39 0.32
CA LYS A 809 -40.77 -16.26 1.24
C LYS A 809 -40.13 -14.98 0.74
N VAL A 810 -39.68 -14.93 -0.51
CA VAL A 810 -39.11 -13.69 -1.06
C VAL A 810 -40.25 -12.80 -1.51
N ARG A 811 -40.40 -11.63 -0.87
CA ARG A 811 -41.41 -10.63 -1.25
C ARG A 811 -41.09 -10.04 -2.63
N GLU A 812 -42.13 -9.89 -3.45
CA GLU A 812 -42.06 -9.00 -4.62
C GLU A 812 -42.25 -7.55 -4.15
N TRP A 813 -41.36 -6.67 -4.60
CA TRP A 813 -41.38 -5.26 -4.20
C TRP A 813 -42.44 -4.50 -5.01
N ASP A 814 -43.05 -3.49 -4.40
CA ASP A 814 -44.02 -2.60 -5.06
C ASP A 814 -43.45 -2.09 -6.40
N PRO A 815 -44.15 -2.26 -7.53
CA PRO A 815 -43.73 -1.71 -8.82
C PRO A 815 -43.34 -0.23 -8.79
N LYS A 816 -43.97 0.58 -7.93
CA LYS A 816 -43.61 1.99 -7.78
C LYS A 816 -42.21 2.14 -7.17
N LEU A 817 -41.93 1.43 -6.08
CA LEU A 817 -40.62 1.42 -5.45
C LEU A 817 -39.54 0.86 -6.39
N ARG A 818 -39.86 -0.17 -7.18
CA ARG A 818 -38.95 -0.70 -8.21
C ARG A 818 -38.62 0.34 -9.28
N ALA A 819 -39.61 1.15 -9.70
CA ALA A 819 -39.37 2.26 -10.62
C ALA A 819 -38.52 3.37 -9.98
N GLU A 820 -38.69 3.66 -8.70
CA GLU A 820 -37.85 4.62 -7.95
C GLU A 820 -36.39 4.13 -7.86
N LEU A 821 -36.16 2.85 -7.55
CA LEU A 821 -34.83 2.24 -7.55
C LEU A 821 -34.17 2.28 -8.92
N ALA A 822 -34.92 1.97 -9.99
CA ALA A 822 -34.42 2.02 -11.36
C ALA A 822 -34.10 3.44 -11.85
N ALA A 823 -34.70 4.47 -11.24
CA ALA A 823 -34.47 5.88 -11.58
C ALA A 823 -33.27 6.49 -10.83
N LEU A 824 -32.65 5.76 -9.88
CA LEU A 824 -31.45 6.22 -9.20
C LEU A 824 -30.31 6.48 -10.19
N PRO A 825 -29.46 7.50 -9.95
CA PRO A 825 -28.35 7.83 -10.85
C PRO A 825 -27.20 6.82 -10.74
N PHE A 826 -27.45 5.59 -11.17
CA PHE A 826 -26.53 4.46 -11.17
C PHE A 826 -26.18 4.05 -12.60
N ASP A 827 -24.88 3.93 -12.90
CA ASP A 827 -24.39 3.46 -14.20
C ASP A 827 -23.77 2.07 -14.10
N ALA A 828 -24.46 1.09 -14.68
CA ALA A 828 -24.02 -0.30 -14.74
C ALA A 828 -22.63 -0.49 -15.38
N LYS A 829 -22.28 0.35 -16.37
CA LYS A 829 -20.99 0.25 -17.07
C LYS A 829 -19.84 0.74 -16.20
N SER A 830 -20.04 1.85 -15.50
CA SER A 830 -19.08 2.37 -14.53
C SER A 830 -18.89 1.36 -13.40
N PHE A 831 -19.97 0.83 -12.83
CA PHE A 831 -19.90 -0.23 -11.82
C PHE A 831 -19.09 -1.45 -12.31
N GLN A 832 -19.38 -1.95 -13.53
CA GLN A 832 -18.63 -3.06 -14.13
C GLN A 832 -17.13 -2.76 -14.24
N LYS A 833 -16.80 -1.56 -14.71
CA LYS A 833 -15.41 -1.12 -14.88
C LYS A 833 -14.70 -1.01 -13.53
N ASP A 834 -15.37 -0.47 -12.52
CA ASP A 834 -14.81 -0.24 -11.19
C ASP A 834 -14.54 -1.55 -10.44
N VAL A 835 -15.43 -2.55 -10.57
CA VAL A 835 -15.18 -3.90 -10.02
C VAL A 835 -14.24 -4.75 -10.88
N GLY A 836 -13.85 -4.25 -12.06
CA GLY A 836 -12.94 -4.94 -12.98
C GLY A 836 -13.51 -6.21 -13.61
N ALA A 837 -14.83 -6.42 -13.56
CA ALA A 837 -15.46 -7.63 -14.08
C ALA A 837 -15.56 -7.58 -15.62
N PRO A 838 -15.18 -8.65 -16.35
CA PRO A 838 -15.33 -8.69 -17.81
C PRO A 838 -16.79 -8.57 -18.29
N ALA A 839 -17.73 -9.04 -17.48
CA ALA A 839 -19.17 -8.88 -17.65
C ALA A 839 -19.85 -8.97 -16.28
N LEU A 840 -21.01 -8.33 -16.14
CA LEU A 840 -21.88 -8.51 -14.98
C LEU A 840 -22.82 -9.69 -15.21
N GLY A 841 -23.14 -10.42 -14.14
CA GLY A 841 -24.07 -11.55 -14.14
C GLY A 841 -25.16 -11.35 -13.08
N GLY A 842 -25.89 -12.43 -12.76
CA GLY A 842 -26.94 -12.44 -11.74
C GLY A 842 -28.30 -12.86 -12.28
N GLU A 843 -29.30 -12.84 -11.39
CA GLU A 843 -30.68 -13.21 -11.71
C GLU A 843 -31.26 -12.30 -12.81
N LYS A 844 -31.66 -12.88 -13.94
CA LYS A 844 -32.28 -12.11 -15.04
C LYS A 844 -33.60 -11.47 -14.62
N GLY A 845 -33.91 -10.31 -15.19
CA GLY A 845 -35.16 -9.58 -14.94
C GLY A 845 -35.09 -8.54 -13.81
N TYR A 846 -33.93 -8.39 -13.17
CA TYR A 846 -33.68 -7.42 -12.12
C TYR A 846 -32.50 -6.52 -12.50
N THR A 847 -32.57 -5.25 -12.13
CA THR A 847 -31.45 -4.31 -12.22
C THR A 847 -30.34 -4.70 -11.23
N ILE A 848 -29.14 -4.15 -11.42
CA ILE A 848 -28.01 -4.43 -10.51
C ILE A 848 -28.33 -4.02 -9.07
N LEU A 849 -29.00 -2.87 -8.88
CA LEU A 849 -29.38 -2.41 -7.54
C LEU A 849 -30.38 -3.37 -6.88
N GLU A 850 -31.39 -3.85 -7.62
CA GLU A 850 -32.29 -4.89 -7.12
C GLU A 850 -31.52 -6.17 -6.77
N GLN A 851 -30.61 -6.60 -7.63
CA GLN A 851 -29.73 -7.76 -7.37
C GLN A 851 -28.78 -7.57 -6.19
N LEU A 852 -28.49 -6.34 -5.76
CA LEU A 852 -27.62 -6.02 -4.61
C LEU A 852 -28.39 -5.81 -3.31
N TRP A 853 -29.66 -5.42 -3.37
CA TRP A 853 -30.40 -4.93 -2.20
C TRP A 853 -31.65 -5.74 -1.86
N SER A 854 -32.34 -6.29 -2.88
CA SER A 854 -33.69 -6.85 -2.71
C SER A 854 -33.82 -8.31 -3.14
N ARG A 855 -32.83 -8.88 -3.84
CA ARG A 855 -32.79 -10.31 -4.22
C ARG A 855 -31.90 -11.12 -3.27
N PRO A 856 -32.20 -12.40 -2.99
CA PRO A 856 -31.27 -13.23 -2.24
C PRO A 856 -30.13 -13.76 -3.13
N THR A 857 -29.02 -14.20 -2.53
CA THR A 857 -27.86 -14.75 -3.26
C THR A 857 -27.39 -16.09 -2.66
N CYS A 858 -26.57 -16.85 -3.39
CA CYS A 858 -25.98 -18.11 -2.92
C CYS A 858 -24.57 -18.30 -3.52
N GLU A 859 -23.54 -17.83 -2.83
CA GLU A 859 -22.18 -17.74 -3.38
C GLU A 859 -21.25 -18.83 -2.84
N VAL A 860 -20.37 -19.37 -3.69
CA VAL A 860 -19.28 -20.27 -3.27
C VAL A 860 -18.07 -19.42 -2.89
N ASN A 861 -17.80 -19.30 -1.59
CA ASN A 861 -16.71 -18.46 -1.07
C ASN A 861 -15.37 -19.20 -1.02
N GLY A 862 -15.39 -20.53 -1.03
CA GLY A 862 -14.17 -21.34 -1.00
C GLY A 862 -14.43 -22.75 -1.49
N LEU A 863 -13.45 -23.34 -2.17
CA LEU A 863 -13.50 -24.71 -2.68
C LEU A 863 -12.12 -25.35 -2.52
N LEU A 864 -12.05 -26.48 -1.81
CA LEU A 864 -10.82 -27.22 -1.56
C LEU A 864 -11.00 -28.70 -1.92
N SER A 865 -10.13 -29.22 -2.77
CA SER A 865 -10.07 -30.65 -3.08
C SER A 865 -8.75 -31.03 -3.75
N GLY A 866 -8.27 -32.25 -3.48
CA GLY A 866 -7.13 -32.84 -4.18
C GLY A 866 -5.84 -32.02 -4.12
N TYR A 867 -5.09 -32.04 -5.22
CA TYR A 867 -3.80 -31.37 -5.33
C TYR A 867 -3.97 -29.92 -5.81
N THR A 868 -3.64 -28.96 -4.96
CA THR A 868 -3.81 -27.51 -5.21
C THR A 868 -2.48 -26.75 -5.32
N ALA A 869 -1.35 -27.44 -5.17
CA ALA A 869 -0.02 -26.85 -5.35
C ALA A 869 0.39 -26.82 -6.84
N GLU A 870 1.50 -26.15 -7.14
CA GLU A 870 2.01 -26.04 -8.51
C GLU A 870 2.42 -27.42 -9.09
N GLY A 871 2.20 -27.62 -10.39
CA GLY A 871 2.52 -28.87 -11.08
C GLY A 871 1.31 -29.80 -11.26
N SER A 872 1.55 -31.09 -11.44
CA SER A 872 0.50 -32.07 -11.67
C SER A 872 0.60 -33.25 -10.71
N LYS A 873 -0.55 -33.70 -10.21
CA LYS A 873 -0.69 -34.94 -9.45
C LYS A 873 -1.96 -35.64 -9.92
N THR A 874 -1.81 -36.81 -10.54
CA THR A 874 -2.92 -37.65 -11.01
C THR A 874 -3.58 -38.38 -9.83
N VAL A 875 -4.31 -37.63 -9.02
CA VAL A 875 -4.93 -38.09 -7.77
C VAL A 875 -6.46 -37.96 -7.83
N LEU A 876 -7.14 -38.97 -7.28
CA LEU A 876 -8.55 -38.92 -6.93
C LEU A 876 -8.61 -38.64 -5.42
N PRO A 877 -9.08 -37.45 -4.99
CA PRO A 877 -9.05 -37.07 -3.59
C PRO A 877 -10.00 -37.90 -2.74
N SER A 878 -9.62 -38.17 -1.50
CA SER A 878 -10.51 -38.75 -0.49
C SER A 878 -11.58 -37.80 0.00
N LYS A 879 -11.31 -36.48 -0.02
CA LYS A 879 -12.18 -35.44 0.51
C LYS A 879 -12.31 -34.22 -0.41
N ALA A 880 -13.44 -33.52 -0.30
CA ALA A 880 -13.66 -32.24 -0.92
C ALA A 880 -14.49 -31.35 0.02
N MET A 881 -14.30 -30.04 -0.03
CA MET A 881 -15.00 -29.09 0.83
C MET A 881 -15.37 -27.82 0.06
N ALA A 882 -16.56 -27.28 0.33
CA ALA A 882 -16.94 -25.94 -0.07
C ALA A 882 -17.42 -25.10 1.11
N LYS A 883 -17.16 -23.79 1.04
CA LYS A 883 -17.79 -22.76 1.87
C LYS A 883 -18.81 -22.04 1.01
N VAL A 884 -20.06 -21.95 1.48
CA VAL A 884 -21.18 -21.38 0.71
C VAL A 884 -21.99 -20.43 1.57
N SER A 885 -22.13 -19.18 1.13
CA SER A 885 -22.91 -18.15 1.82
C SER A 885 -24.18 -17.82 1.05
N CYS A 886 -25.33 -17.86 1.71
CA CYS A 886 -26.58 -17.36 1.19
C CYS A 886 -26.91 -16.01 1.82
N ARG A 887 -27.03 -14.95 1.03
CA ARG A 887 -27.59 -13.69 1.54
C ARG A 887 -29.11 -13.74 1.46
N LEU A 888 -29.76 -13.43 2.57
CA LEU A 888 -31.21 -13.58 2.74
C LEU A 888 -31.90 -12.24 2.61
N VAL A 889 -33.16 -12.23 2.20
CA VAL A 889 -34.00 -11.03 2.15
C VAL A 889 -35.22 -11.20 3.05
N ALA A 890 -35.99 -10.13 3.26
CA ALA A 890 -37.11 -10.10 4.20
C ALA A 890 -38.02 -11.34 4.10
N ASP A 891 -38.49 -11.79 5.26
CA ASP A 891 -39.27 -13.03 5.53
C ASP A 891 -38.52 -14.37 5.39
N GLN A 892 -37.29 -14.39 4.88
CA GLN A 892 -36.45 -15.59 4.95
C GLN A 892 -35.81 -15.72 6.33
N SER A 893 -35.51 -16.96 6.75
CA SER A 893 -34.76 -17.23 7.99
C SER A 893 -33.56 -18.15 7.74
N PRO A 894 -32.43 -17.96 8.43
CA PRO A 894 -31.26 -18.81 8.27
C PRO A 894 -31.53 -20.30 8.53
N SER A 895 -32.34 -20.60 9.56
CA SER A 895 -32.70 -21.98 9.93
C SER A 895 -33.56 -22.70 8.87
N GLU A 896 -34.38 -21.96 8.14
CA GLU A 896 -35.20 -22.51 7.06
C GLU A 896 -34.33 -22.78 5.83
N ILE A 897 -33.46 -21.84 5.48
CA ILE A 897 -32.51 -21.99 4.38
C ILE A 897 -31.54 -23.15 4.64
N GLU A 898 -31.13 -23.37 5.88
CA GLU A 898 -30.37 -24.56 6.27
C GLU A 898 -31.14 -25.85 5.95
N LYS A 899 -32.42 -25.94 6.33
CA LYS A 899 -33.27 -27.12 6.05
C LYS A 899 -33.40 -27.35 4.55
N LEU A 900 -33.64 -26.31 3.77
CA LEU A 900 -33.75 -26.38 2.31
C LEU A 900 -32.43 -26.82 1.67
N MET A 901 -31.30 -26.26 2.10
CA MET A 901 -29.95 -26.61 1.64
C MET A 901 -29.65 -28.09 1.93
N ARG A 902 -29.90 -28.56 3.16
CA ARG A 902 -29.72 -29.97 3.56
C ARG A 902 -30.57 -30.91 2.73
N ALA A 903 -31.86 -30.60 2.55
CA ALA A 903 -32.78 -31.42 1.77
C ALA A 903 -32.37 -31.49 0.29
N HIS A 904 -31.97 -30.36 -0.30
CA HIS A 904 -31.50 -30.30 -1.68
C HIS A 904 -30.24 -31.12 -1.89
N ILE A 905 -29.20 -30.91 -1.05
CA ILE A 905 -27.94 -31.65 -1.16
C ILE A 905 -28.17 -33.15 -0.93
N ALA A 906 -28.98 -33.55 0.05
CA ALA A 906 -29.31 -34.95 0.27
C ALA A 906 -29.98 -35.61 -0.94
N LYS A 907 -30.77 -34.86 -1.71
CA LYS A 907 -31.42 -35.33 -2.94
C LYS A 907 -30.46 -35.48 -4.11
N VAL A 908 -29.49 -34.56 -4.26
CA VAL A 908 -28.60 -34.52 -5.44
C VAL A 908 -27.24 -35.22 -5.23
N ALA A 909 -26.84 -35.47 -3.98
CA ALA A 909 -25.57 -36.10 -3.67
C ALA A 909 -25.53 -37.56 -4.15
N PRO A 910 -24.44 -38.00 -4.82
CA PRO A 910 -24.33 -39.39 -5.25
C PRO A 910 -24.04 -40.31 -4.06
N ALA A 911 -24.54 -41.55 -4.10
CA ALA A 911 -24.38 -42.53 -3.01
C ALA A 911 -22.93 -42.89 -2.66
N GLY A 912 -21.96 -42.60 -3.54
CA GLY A 912 -20.54 -42.90 -3.34
C GLY A 912 -19.76 -41.91 -2.47
N VAL A 913 -20.43 -40.92 -1.87
CA VAL A 913 -19.81 -39.98 -0.92
C VAL A 913 -20.70 -39.81 0.31
N LYS A 914 -20.07 -39.56 1.46
CA LYS A 914 -20.73 -39.05 2.66
C LYS A 914 -20.69 -37.54 2.63
N VAL A 915 -21.80 -36.90 3.00
CA VAL A 915 -21.92 -35.45 3.05
C VAL A 915 -22.15 -35.01 4.48
N GLU A 916 -21.37 -34.05 4.95
CA GLU A 916 -21.60 -33.32 6.19
C GLU A 916 -21.81 -31.83 5.86
N ILE A 917 -22.84 -31.23 6.45
CA ILE A 917 -23.12 -29.80 6.31
C ILE A 917 -23.10 -29.19 7.69
N ARG A 918 -22.32 -28.14 7.86
CA ARG A 918 -22.21 -27.35 9.10
C ARG A 918 -22.63 -25.93 8.82
N MET A 919 -23.56 -25.42 9.61
CA MET A 919 -23.89 -24.00 9.61
C MET A 919 -22.85 -23.27 10.46
N LEU A 920 -22.17 -22.31 9.86
CA LEU A 920 -21.08 -21.54 10.46
C LEU A 920 -21.59 -20.25 11.10
N HIS A 921 -22.59 -19.62 10.48
CA HIS A 921 -23.17 -18.36 10.93
C HIS A 921 -24.59 -18.17 10.37
N GLY A 922 -25.42 -17.42 11.10
CA GLY A 922 -26.80 -17.10 10.71
C GLY A 922 -27.23 -15.73 11.23
N GLY A 923 -27.66 -14.85 10.32
CA GLY A 923 -28.19 -13.52 10.64
C GLY A 923 -29.55 -13.29 9.96
N GLN A 924 -30.51 -12.70 10.70
CA GLN A 924 -31.83 -12.41 10.14
C GLN A 924 -31.78 -11.23 9.16
N PRO A 925 -32.56 -11.26 8.07
CA PRO A 925 -32.77 -10.09 7.23
C PRO A 925 -33.67 -9.05 7.93
N TRP A 926 -33.66 -7.84 7.39
CA TRP A 926 -34.57 -6.77 7.83
C TRP A 926 -35.15 -6.00 6.64
N SER A 927 -36.36 -5.46 6.82
CA SER A 927 -37.00 -4.56 5.87
C SER A 927 -37.72 -3.43 6.61
N ALA A 928 -37.55 -2.22 6.10
CA ALA A 928 -38.21 -1.04 6.64
C ALA A 928 -39.69 -0.97 6.27
N GLU A 929 -40.46 -0.29 7.13
CA GLU A 929 -41.76 0.25 6.76
C GLU A 929 -41.56 1.60 6.06
N LEU A 930 -41.77 1.64 4.74
CA LEU A 930 -41.53 2.84 3.91
C LEU A 930 -42.75 3.76 3.79
N GLU A 931 -43.65 3.70 4.78
CA GLU A 931 -44.85 4.51 4.88
C GLU A 931 -45.15 4.82 6.35
N GLY A 932 -45.99 5.81 6.60
CA GLY A 932 -46.42 6.16 7.96
C GLY A 932 -45.59 7.27 8.62
N PRO A 933 -45.92 7.62 9.89
CA PRO A 933 -45.46 8.86 10.50
C PRO A 933 -43.95 8.98 10.64
N LEU A 934 -43.27 7.87 10.97
CA LEU A 934 -41.81 7.86 11.16
C LEU A 934 -41.08 8.12 9.84
N TYR A 935 -41.49 7.42 8.78
CA TYR A 935 -40.96 7.62 7.44
C TYR A 935 -41.22 9.05 6.92
N ASP A 936 -42.44 9.54 7.10
CA ASP A 936 -42.81 10.90 6.70
C ASP A 936 -42.02 11.98 7.46
N ALA A 937 -41.74 11.76 8.75
CA ALA A 937 -40.90 12.62 9.57
C ALA A 937 -39.45 12.59 9.08
N ALA A 938 -38.90 11.40 8.80
CA ALA A 938 -37.55 11.24 8.25
C ALA A 938 -37.37 11.96 6.92
N LYS A 939 -38.34 11.85 6.00
CA LYS A 939 -38.32 12.57 4.72
C LYS A 939 -38.22 14.08 4.89
N ARG A 940 -39.05 14.64 5.78
CA ARG A 940 -39.05 16.09 6.04
C ARG A 940 -37.75 16.54 6.71
N ALA A 941 -37.25 15.77 7.67
CA ALA A 941 -36.01 16.06 8.38
C ALA A 941 -34.77 16.03 7.46
N LEU A 942 -34.67 15.01 6.61
CA LEU A 942 -33.59 14.89 5.63
C LEU A 942 -33.69 15.98 4.56
N ASN A 943 -34.90 16.32 4.09
CA ASN A 943 -35.10 17.46 3.19
C ASN A 943 -34.67 18.78 3.85
N ALA A 944 -34.99 18.99 5.13
CA ALA A 944 -34.61 20.20 5.85
C ALA A 944 -33.10 20.38 6.01
N ALA A 945 -32.35 19.28 6.15
CA ALA A 945 -30.90 19.33 6.31
C ALA A 945 -30.14 19.36 4.96
N PHE A 946 -30.62 18.64 3.95
CA PHE A 946 -29.91 18.47 2.68
C PHE A 946 -30.51 19.25 1.50
N GLY A 947 -31.68 19.87 1.68
CA GLY A 947 -32.37 20.66 0.65
C GLY A 947 -33.05 19.82 -0.44
N ARG A 948 -33.19 18.51 -0.25
CA ARG A 948 -33.85 17.60 -1.19
C ARG A 948 -34.39 16.35 -0.51
N ASP A 949 -35.40 15.74 -1.14
CA ASP A 949 -35.99 14.50 -0.63
C ASP A 949 -34.99 13.35 -0.63
N PRO A 950 -35.04 12.48 0.40
CA PRO A 950 -34.21 11.30 0.43
C PRO A 950 -34.67 10.27 -0.59
N VAL A 951 -33.71 9.47 -1.05
CA VAL A 951 -33.98 8.29 -1.88
C VAL A 951 -34.04 7.04 -1.04
N ILE A 952 -34.72 6.02 -1.57
CA ILE A 952 -34.71 4.70 -0.97
C ILE A 952 -33.53 3.91 -1.52
N ILE A 953 -32.76 3.32 -0.61
CA ILE A 953 -31.70 2.37 -0.94
C ILE A 953 -31.89 1.12 -0.10
N GLY A 954 -31.24 0.02 -0.48
CA GLY A 954 -31.03 -1.09 0.45
C GLY A 954 -29.55 -1.38 0.58
N GLU A 955 -29.22 -2.38 1.37
CA GLU A 955 -27.83 -2.72 1.66
C GLU A 955 -27.61 -4.24 1.59
N GLY A 956 -26.52 -4.63 0.92
CA GLY A 956 -26.16 -6.03 0.74
C GLY A 956 -25.52 -6.67 1.97
N GLY A 957 -25.12 -5.84 2.95
CA GLY A 957 -24.60 -6.22 4.26
C GLY A 957 -25.70 -6.64 5.24
N SER A 958 -25.29 -6.90 6.48
CA SER A 958 -26.16 -7.37 7.56
C SER A 958 -25.83 -6.60 8.83
N ILE A 959 -26.82 -5.98 9.47
CA ILE A 959 -26.70 -5.38 10.81
C ILE A 959 -27.73 -6.12 11.69
N PRO A 960 -27.34 -7.23 12.36
CA PRO A 960 -28.28 -8.14 13.02
C PRO A 960 -29.19 -7.47 14.05
N VAL A 961 -28.64 -6.53 14.81
CA VAL A 961 -29.33 -5.80 15.89
C VAL A 961 -30.62 -5.11 15.45
N VAL A 962 -30.71 -4.68 14.18
CA VAL A 962 -31.88 -3.99 13.63
C VAL A 962 -33.11 -4.90 13.69
N SER A 963 -32.94 -6.16 13.29
CA SER A 963 -34.00 -7.16 13.31
C SER A 963 -34.39 -7.54 14.74
N ASP A 964 -33.40 -7.62 15.63
CA ASP A 964 -33.62 -7.99 17.03
C ASP A 964 -34.33 -6.90 17.82
N LEU A 965 -33.93 -5.63 17.68
CA LEU A 965 -34.62 -4.50 18.31
C LEU A 965 -36.07 -4.41 17.82
N GLN A 966 -36.31 -4.50 16.51
CA GLN A 966 -37.67 -4.47 15.96
C GLN A 966 -38.54 -5.60 16.55
N ARG A 967 -38.01 -6.82 16.59
CA ARG A 967 -38.73 -8.00 17.05
C ARG A 967 -39.00 -7.98 18.55
N VAL A 968 -38.00 -7.65 19.36
CA VAL A 968 -38.10 -7.70 20.83
C VAL A 968 -38.92 -6.53 21.37
N LEU A 969 -38.75 -5.33 20.80
CA LEU A 969 -39.46 -4.13 21.26
C LEU A 969 -40.82 -3.93 20.56
N GLY A 970 -41.03 -4.57 19.40
CA GLY A 970 -42.28 -4.46 18.64
C GLY A 970 -42.52 -3.05 18.06
N ALA A 971 -41.46 -2.28 17.85
CA ALA A 971 -41.51 -0.90 17.39
C ALA A 971 -40.94 -0.76 15.96
N PRO A 972 -41.52 0.09 15.08
CA PRO A 972 -40.96 0.39 13.78
C PRO A 972 -39.54 0.95 13.87
N VAL A 973 -38.66 0.49 12.98
CA VAL A 973 -37.26 0.94 12.89
C VAL A 973 -37.07 1.86 11.70
N LEU A 974 -36.43 3.00 11.92
CA LEU A 974 -35.88 3.88 10.89
C LEU A 974 -34.37 3.71 10.86
N LEU A 975 -33.82 3.41 9.68
CA LEU A 975 -32.39 3.33 9.49
C LEU A 975 -31.94 4.37 8.46
N VAL A 976 -31.17 5.34 8.95
CA VAL A 976 -30.75 6.55 8.23
C VAL A 976 -29.30 6.86 8.57
N GLY A 977 -28.39 6.58 7.66
CA GLY A 977 -26.98 6.89 7.87
C GLY A 977 -26.46 8.04 7.04
N PHE A 978 -25.33 8.58 7.46
CA PHE A 978 -24.69 9.75 6.86
C PHE A 978 -23.36 9.44 6.19
N GLY A 979 -23.01 8.16 6.10
CA GLY A 979 -21.87 7.72 5.31
C GLY A 979 -22.07 7.85 3.80
N LEU A 980 -21.07 7.46 3.02
CA LEU A 980 -21.05 7.45 1.56
C LEU A 980 -20.40 6.18 1.00
N PRO A 981 -20.75 5.76 -0.22
CA PRO A 981 -20.05 4.67 -0.88
C PRO A 981 -18.57 5.02 -1.08
N GLY A 982 -17.68 4.09 -0.70
CA GLY A 982 -16.22 4.29 -0.81
C GLY A 982 -15.57 4.97 0.39
N GLU A 983 -16.26 5.03 1.53
CA GLU A 983 -15.75 5.53 2.80
C GLU A 983 -14.81 4.58 3.55
N ASN A 984 -14.55 3.39 3.00
CA ASN A 984 -13.62 2.40 3.55
C ASN A 984 -13.95 1.96 5.00
N ALA A 985 -15.24 1.89 5.37
CA ALA A 985 -15.65 1.18 6.58
C ALA A 985 -14.98 -0.21 6.63
N HIS A 986 -14.49 -0.59 7.81
CA HIS A 986 -13.69 -1.80 8.07
C HIS A 986 -12.33 -1.88 7.37
N ALA A 987 -11.99 -0.94 6.50
CA ALA A 987 -10.74 -0.89 5.75
C ALA A 987 -9.84 0.28 6.18
N PRO A 988 -8.56 0.28 5.75
CA PRO A 988 -7.67 1.42 5.96
C PRO A 988 -8.15 2.70 5.28
N ASP A 989 -7.83 3.84 5.90
CA ASP A 989 -8.34 5.16 5.50
C ASP A 989 -9.86 5.23 5.49
N GLU A 990 -10.48 4.71 6.55
CA GLU A 990 -11.88 5.01 6.84
C GLU A 990 -12.09 6.52 6.96
N TRP A 991 -13.17 7.03 6.39
CA TRP A 991 -13.53 8.44 6.48
C TRP A 991 -15.03 8.69 6.51
N LEU A 992 -15.43 9.79 7.15
CA LEU A 992 -16.77 10.39 7.05
C LEU A 992 -16.68 11.75 6.37
N LEU A 993 -17.57 12.08 5.42
CA LEU A 993 -17.62 13.43 4.86
C LEU A 993 -17.96 14.44 5.97
N ASP A 994 -17.12 15.45 6.16
CA ASP A 994 -17.26 16.49 7.20
C ASP A 994 -18.61 17.22 7.09
N GLU A 995 -18.99 17.56 5.85
CA GLU A 995 -20.29 18.16 5.56
C GLU A 995 -21.47 17.24 5.95
N ASN A 996 -21.33 15.92 5.78
CA ASN A 996 -22.37 14.97 6.16
C ASN A 996 -22.47 14.81 7.67
N PHE A 997 -21.36 14.93 8.43
CA PHE A 997 -21.40 14.96 9.88
C PHE A 997 -22.24 16.15 10.38
N THR A 998 -21.94 17.37 9.91
CA THR A 998 -22.69 18.58 10.25
C THR A 998 -24.16 18.49 9.81
N LYS A 999 -24.43 18.02 8.59
CA LYS A 999 -25.81 17.86 8.10
C LYS A 999 -26.56 16.73 8.79
N GLY A 1000 -25.86 15.68 9.24
CA GLY A 1000 -26.42 14.58 10.02
C GLY A 1000 -26.94 15.06 11.36
N MET A 1001 -26.16 15.87 12.09
CA MET A 1001 -26.62 16.53 13.32
C MET A 1001 -27.88 17.36 13.09
N ARG A 1002 -27.92 18.13 11.99
CA ARG A 1002 -29.09 18.94 11.61
C ARG A 1002 -30.31 18.08 11.26
N ALA A 1003 -30.11 16.99 10.53
CA ALA A 1003 -31.16 16.06 10.15
C ALA A 1003 -31.78 15.41 11.40
N MET A 1004 -30.95 14.93 12.33
CA MET A 1004 -31.46 14.31 13.56
C MET A 1004 -32.13 15.32 14.48
N ALA A 1005 -31.59 16.55 14.56
CA ALA A 1005 -32.28 17.61 15.30
C ALA A 1005 -33.66 17.92 14.70
N SER A 1006 -33.78 18.00 13.36
CA SER A 1006 -35.08 18.17 12.71
C SER A 1006 -36.00 16.97 12.90
N LEU A 1007 -35.46 15.74 12.94
CA LEU A 1007 -36.24 14.52 13.08
C LEU A 1007 -37.00 14.49 14.42
N TRP A 1008 -36.38 14.93 15.52
CA TRP A 1008 -37.01 14.94 16.84
C TRP A 1008 -38.25 15.84 16.90
N ASP A 1009 -38.16 17.04 16.31
CA ASP A 1009 -39.31 17.94 16.17
C ASP A 1009 -40.39 17.35 15.24
N GLU A 1010 -39.99 16.72 14.14
CA GLU A 1010 -40.90 16.14 13.16
C GLU A 1010 -41.68 14.92 13.68
N ILE A 1011 -41.03 14.05 14.46
CA ILE A 1011 -41.68 12.92 15.13
C ILE A 1011 -42.72 13.44 16.13
N ALA A 1012 -42.34 14.41 16.97
CA ALA A 1012 -43.26 14.98 17.95
C ALA A 1012 -44.47 15.69 17.29
N ALA A 1013 -44.23 16.44 16.21
CA ALA A 1013 -45.28 17.11 15.44
C ALA A 1013 -46.22 16.12 14.72
N GLY A 1014 -45.70 14.97 14.28
CA GLY A 1014 -46.48 13.91 13.64
C GLY A 1014 -47.50 13.26 14.59
N VAL A 1015 -47.19 13.19 15.88
CA VAL A 1015 -48.10 12.67 16.93
C VAL A 1015 -49.18 13.70 17.30
N SER A 1016 -48.85 14.99 17.31
CA SER A 1016 -49.82 16.06 17.66
C SER A 1016 -50.94 16.28 16.62
N LYS A 1017 -50.89 15.60 15.46
CA LYS A 1017 -51.90 15.66 14.39
C LYS A 1017 -52.83 14.43 14.36
N ARG A 1018 -52.70 13.50 15.33
CA ARG A 1018 -53.62 12.36 15.50
C ARG A 1018 -54.68 12.64 16.54
#